data_AF-A0A0D8JFY2-F1
#
_entry.id   AF-A0A0D8JFY2-F1
#
_cell.length_a   1.000
_cell.length_b   1.000
_cell.length_c   1.000
_cell.angle_alpha   90.00
_cell.angle_beta   90.00
_cell.angle_gamma   90.00
#
_symmetry.space_group_name_H-M   'P 1'
#
loop_
_entity.id
_entity.type
_entity.pdbx_description
1 polymer ?
#
loop_
_entity_poly.entity_id
_entity_poly.type
_entity_poly.pdbx_seq_one_letter_code
_entity_poly.pdbx_strand_id
1 'polypeptide(L)'
;MKLIILIISSLFIAAFSLSCSDDDGPLPPVVTPEETIEEVVAFKFNETSGNSTVESNTNNNYEILGNGINRMPGVLGNGLFFDGLSSQITGTLSSSILPKSQFSLSLWVSPKSYPISTSAMLALTSEGSNTGVMVGINKFGQIVVNYFINGVSYEHVTAESLPKNAWSSVMVSISPKNGLLKIFLDKTIIKNTTIPNGNISWPAGNTSFIIGKNTKGEQIGIYDIDYFSGAIDELMIFSGQLTQEIVNSEYSKYSPPSPPVSYQLDINYSDNFYRPIYHALPDYGWANESYGLIYHQNKYHMFFQKNEVFLGIAQQNWGHFTSSNLVDWDEQNAVLWPDEGWDNFGIWSGCAIILNDGTPAVAYTGVDGVKAGIGTATSSDNYQTLVKDSYNPVIPFAPYQVDMDFRDPYIWKKDGTYHMVVGSGISSIGGNLVYYKSEDFKNWNYERIAFQGRKSEGEGAFWEMPVVYEFPNGKEMLLVQKTPDATPAITTYWIGQFENGVFTPDFEKAKKLEVVNGFLSPTVTEDKEGLITAIGIIPDEVDAQFQMEQGWAHLFSVPQVWELDESNTIVIKPHPNLETLRGDQKTFTGLTLEATGSNYLNNYNERHFELNATINTGDANQVGFIFGKSPDGKEEYKVYYDFTTQQWVVDASKSSLSSLVRKDIRTGYYPVKQGDVVDVRVFIDGSVLEVFVDNQSHFTGRFFPTLANATGVDMFANGGTATADVTVFKITN
;
A
#
# COMPACT_ATOMS: atom_id res chain seq x y z
N MET A 1 37.53 25.95 -43.19
CA MET A 1 38.89 25.37 -43.14
C MET A 1 39.01 24.68 -41.79
N LYS A 2 38.78 23.37 -41.59
CA LYS A 2 39.35 22.18 -42.26
C LYS A 2 40.87 22.25 -42.38
N LEU A 3 41.58 21.62 -41.44
CA LEU A 3 42.60 20.55 -41.63
C LEU A 3 43.50 20.48 -40.38
N ILE A 4 43.47 19.37 -39.62
CA ILE A 4 44.42 18.22 -39.64
C ILE A 4 45.49 18.41 -38.54
N ILE A 5 45.56 17.60 -37.46
CA ILE A 5 45.73 16.13 -37.31
C ILE A 5 47.20 15.67 -37.43
N LEU A 6 47.59 14.85 -36.45
CA LEU A 6 48.63 13.80 -36.40
C LEU A 6 50.05 14.17 -35.91
N ILE A 7 50.46 13.75 -34.69
CA ILE A 7 51.02 12.46 -34.18
C ILE A 7 52.57 12.43 -34.26
N ILE A 8 53.16 11.70 -33.31
CA ILE A 8 54.46 10.97 -33.28
C ILE A 8 55.47 11.63 -32.33
N SER A 9 56.19 10.97 -31.42
CA SER A 9 56.06 9.79 -30.55
C SER A 9 57.42 9.66 -29.83
N SER A 10 57.46 8.90 -28.72
CA SER A 10 58.59 8.08 -28.23
C SER A 10 59.88 8.81 -27.76
N LEU A 11 60.11 8.81 -26.45
CA LEU A 11 61.00 7.91 -25.71
C LEU A 11 62.50 8.03 -26.05
N PHE A 12 63.27 8.55 -25.08
CA PHE A 12 64.67 8.15 -24.88
C PHE A 12 64.93 7.96 -23.39
N ILE A 13 65.26 6.71 -23.04
CA ILE A 13 65.85 6.30 -21.76
C ILE A 13 67.34 6.59 -21.85
N ALA A 14 67.89 7.31 -20.88
CA ALA A 14 69.32 7.32 -20.60
C ALA A 14 69.52 7.28 -19.08
N ALA A 15 69.94 6.11 -18.62
CA ALA A 15 70.46 5.90 -17.28
C ALA A 15 71.82 6.59 -17.14
N PHE A 16 72.00 7.34 -16.05
CA PHE A 16 73.31 7.59 -15.47
C PHE A 16 73.22 7.47 -13.95
N SER A 17 73.89 6.44 -13.46
CA SER A 17 74.26 6.20 -12.07
C SER A 17 75.48 7.05 -11.67
N LEU A 18 75.50 7.52 -10.43
CA LEU A 18 76.61 8.05 -9.57
C LEU A 18 76.05 9.27 -8.83
N SER A 19 76.21 9.48 -7.53
CA SER A 19 76.90 8.79 -6.44
C SER A 19 76.44 9.46 -5.15
N CYS A 20 76.41 8.70 -4.05
CA CYS A 20 76.14 9.18 -2.69
C CYS A 20 76.97 10.41 -2.29
N SER A 21 76.30 11.37 -1.66
CA SER A 21 76.88 12.19 -0.60
C SER A 21 75.83 12.32 0.50
N ASP A 22 76.15 11.75 1.65
CA ASP A 22 75.38 11.76 2.88
C ASP A 22 75.18 13.20 3.37
N ASP A 23 73.92 13.59 3.55
CA ASP A 23 73.51 14.69 4.42
C ASP A 23 72.30 14.19 5.23
N ASP A 24 72.59 13.43 6.28
CA ASP A 24 71.63 12.99 7.30
C ASP A 24 71.19 14.20 8.15
N GLY A 25 70.30 15.01 7.60
CA GLY A 25 69.38 15.81 8.42
C GLY A 25 68.29 14.88 8.96
N PRO A 26 67.87 14.98 10.24
CA PRO A 26 66.77 14.17 10.72
C PRO A 26 65.55 14.48 9.86
N LEU A 27 65.01 13.45 9.18
CA LEU A 27 63.70 13.54 8.56
C LEU A 27 62.75 14.12 9.62
N PRO A 28 61.93 15.15 9.29
CA PRO A 28 60.88 15.54 10.19
C PRO A 28 60.06 14.28 10.50
N PRO A 29 59.67 14.04 11.77
CA PRO A 29 58.87 12.87 12.07
C PRO A 29 57.67 12.90 11.14
N VAL A 30 57.48 11.84 10.36
CA VAL A 30 56.23 11.56 9.68
C VAL A 30 55.23 11.33 10.81
N VAL A 31 54.60 12.41 11.26
CA VAL A 31 53.42 12.33 12.11
C VAL A 31 52.26 12.17 11.14
N THR A 32 52.01 10.94 10.70
CA THR A 32 50.64 10.53 10.44
C THR A 32 50.08 10.12 11.79
N PRO A 33 49.18 10.91 12.42
CA PRO A 33 48.20 10.24 13.26
C PRO A 33 47.38 9.42 12.28
N GLU A 34 47.54 8.10 12.29
CA GLU A 34 46.40 7.26 11.91
C GLU A 34 45.28 7.71 12.85
N GLU A 35 44.35 8.51 12.35
CA GLU A 35 43.12 8.80 13.06
C GLU A 35 42.38 7.46 13.15
N THR A 36 42.58 6.73 14.24
CA THR A 36 41.92 5.45 14.49
C THR A 36 40.53 5.70 15.05
N ILE A 37 39.56 4.87 14.66
CA ILE A 37 38.27 4.75 15.35
C ILE A 37 38.29 3.54 16.29
N GLU A 38 37.59 3.64 17.42
CA GLU A 38 37.41 2.57 18.41
C GLU A 38 35.94 2.22 18.51
N GLU A 39 35.58 0.95 18.28
CA GLU A 39 34.20 0.47 18.40
C GLU A 39 33.75 0.46 19.86
N VAL A 40 32.54 0.96 20.11
CA VAL A 40 31.96 1.08 21.45
C VAL A 40 30.70 0.22 21.60
N VAL A 41 29.84 0.20 20.57
CA VAL A 41 28.56 -0.52 20.58
C VAL A 41 28.36 -1.16 19.21
N ALA A 42 27.88 -2.40 19.16
CA ALA A 42 27.59 -3.07 17.89
C ALA A 42 26.34 -3.97 17.95
N PHE A 43 25.38 -3.68 17.09
CA PHE A 43 24.23 -4.53 16.78
C PHE A 43 24.39 -5.11 15.38
N LYS A 44 24.72 -6.40 15.30
CA LYS A 44 25.03 -7.08 14.04
C LYS A 44 23.85 -7.78 13.38
N PHE A 45 22.73 -7.92 14.08
CA PHE A 45 21.47 -8.54 13.62
C PHE A 45 21.54 -9.93 12.95
N ASN A 46 22.66 -10.62 13.12
CA ASN A 46 22.99 -11.87 12.44
C ASN A 46 22.21 -13.11 12.92
N GLU A 47 21.30 -12.95 13.88
CA GLU A 47 20.44 -14.04 14.33
C GLU A 47 19.57 -14.59 13.17
N THR A 48 19.44 -15.91 13.08
CA THR A 48 18.70 -16.57 11.98
C THR A 48 17.19 -16.51 12.12
N SER A 49 16.69 -16.29 13.34
CA SER A 49 15.27 -16.27 13.67
C SER A 49 15.03 -15.66 15.05
N GLY A 50 13.79 -15.31 15.36
CA GLY A 50 13.37 -14.90 16.70
C GLY A 50 13.39 -13.39 16.93
N ASN A 51 12.76 -12.99 18.04
CA ASN A 51 12.43 -11.62 18.42
C ASN A 51 13.43 -11.02 19.42
N SER A 52 14.71 -11.37 19.33
CA SER A 52 15.74 -10.77 20.18
C SER A 52 17.02 -10.50 19.42
N THR A 53 17.79 -9.50 19.86
CA THR A 53 19.12 -9.21 19.32
C THR A 53 20.13 -8.92 20.42
N VAL A 54 21.41 -9.17 20.14
CA VAL A 54 22.50 -8.98 21.09
C VAL A 54 23.35 -7.77 20.73
N GLU A 55 23.64 -6.93 21.72
CA GLU A 55 24.72 -5.94 21.62
C GLU A 55 26.06 -6.64 21.88
N SER A 56 26.94 -6.65 20.87
CA SER A 56 28.08 -7.56 20.80
C SER A 56 29.19 -7.27 21.81
N ASN A 57 29.32 -6.03 22.30
CA ASN A 57 30.41 -5.66 23.19
C ASN A 57 30.09 -5.92 24.67
N THR A 58 28.82 -5.79 25.06
CA THR A 58 28.33 -6.06 26.42
C THR A 58 27.69 -7.45 26.55
N ASN A 59 27.35 -8.11 25.45
CA ASN A 59 26.54 -9.33 25.39
C ASN A 59 25.15 -9.19 26.01
N ASN A 60 24.64 -7.96 26.11
CA ASN A 60 23.27 -7.73 26.56
C ASN A 60 22.28 -8.13 25.45
N ASN A 61 21.24 -8.87 25.84
CA ASN A 61 20.16 -9.27 24.96
C ASN A 61 18.99 -8.28 25.07
N TYR A 62 18.44 -7.87 23.93
CA TYR A 62 17.33 -6.95 23.83
C TYR A 62 16.19 -7.60 23.04
N GLU A 63 14.96 -7.39 23.50
CA GLU A 63 13.76 -7.83 22.80
C GLU A 63 13.46 -6.89 21.62
N ILE A 64 13.02 -7.49 20.51
CA ILE A 64 12.48 -6.81 19.35
C ILE A 64 10.95 -6.85 19.53
N LEU A 65 10.34 -5.68 19.61
CA LEU A 65 8.90 -5.52 19.70
C LEU A 65 8.33 -5.32 18.29
N GLY A 66 7.09 -5.75 18.04
CA GLY A 66 6.37 -5.53 16.78
C GLY A 66 5.69 -6.78 16.23
N ASN A 67 4.77 -6.58 15.29
CA ASN A 67 3.98 -7.67 14.66
C ASN A 67 4.67 -8.27 13.42
N GLY A 68 5.50 -7.50 12.70
CA GLY A 68 6.17 -7.89 11.45
C GLY A 68 7.66 -8.22 11.58
N ILE A 69 8.10 -8.82 12.69
CA ILE A 69 9.53 -9.10 12.93
C ILE A 69 10.03 -10.15 11.95
N ASN A 70 10.99 -9.80 11.09
CA ASN A 70 11.57 -10.74 10.12
C ASN A 70 13.10 -10.63 10.02
N ARG A 71 13.76 -11.76 9.78
CA ARG A 71 15.19 -11.85 9.46
C ARG A 71 15.34 -12.07 7.97
N MET A 72 16.29 -11.37 7.36
CA MET A 72 16.48 -11.40 5.91
C MET A 72 17.96 -11.31 5.56
N PRO A 73 18.36 -11.68 4.33
CA PRO A 73 19.75 -11.53 3.89
C PRO A 73 20.28 -10.11 4.09
N GLY A 74 21.29 -9.99 4.93
CA GLY A 74 21.99 -8.75 5.24
C GLY A 74 23.16 -8.49 4.29
N VAL A 75 23.94 -7.44 4.59
CA VAL A 75 25.19 -7.16 3.89
C VAL A 75 26.34 -8.04 4.38
N LEU A 76 26.17 -8.63 5.56
CA LEU A 76 26.96 -9.72 6.11
C LEU A 76 26.07 -10.64 6.93
N GLY A 77 25.74 -11.81 6.38
CA GLY A 77 24.85 -12.78 7.04
C GLY A 77 23.39 -12.32 7.01
N ASN A 78 22.79 -12.06 8.17
CA ASN A 78 21.38 -11.64 8.28
C ASN A 78 21.26 -10.20 8.79
N GLY A 79 20.28 -9.47 8.27
CA GLY A 79 19.80 -8.20 8.81
C GLY A 79 18.43 -8.34 9.47
N LEU A 80 17.97 -7.25 10.09
CA LEU A 80 16.66 -7.17 10.74
C LEU A 80 15.73 -6.24 9.96
N PHE A 81 14.54 -6.75 9.63
CA PHE A 81 13.44 -5.96 9.05
C PHE A 81 12.60 -5.28 10.13
N PHE A 82 12.26 -4.01 9.89
CA PHE A 82 11.32 -3.21 10.66
C PHE A 82 10.10 -2.89 9.78
N ASP A 83 8.91 -3.12 10.32
CA ASP A 83 7.65 -3.10 9.56
C ASP A 83 7.12 -1.69 9.24
N GLY A 84 7.54 -0.66 9.96
CA GLY A 84 7.04 0.70 9.77
C GLY A 84 5.72 1.04 10.48
N LEU A 85 5.12 0.13 11.25
CA LEU A 85 3.95 0.44 12.09
C LEU A 85 4.16 0.11 13.58
N SER A 86 5.04 -0.82 13.92
CA SER A 86 5.15 -1.34 15.29
C SER A 86 6.55 -1.79 15.71
N SER A 87 7.41 -2.09 14.74
CA SER A 87 8.70 -2.74 14.99
C SER A 87 9.71 -1.77 15.61
N GLN A 88 10.27 -2.13 16.76
CA GLN A 88 11.33 -1.35 17.41
C GLN A 88 12.14 -2.20 18.41
N ILE A 89 13.34 -1.72 18.75
CA ILE A 89 14.13 -2.24 19.87
C ILE A 89 14.33 -1.09 20.84
N THR A 90 14.08 -1.33 22.13
CA THR A 90 14.31 -0.33 23.18
C THR A 90 15.25 -0.87 24.24
N GLY A 91 16.06 0.00 24.83
CA GLY A 91 16.99 -0.39 25.87
C GLY A 91 17.75 0.78 26.48
N THR A 92 18.79 0.46 27.25
CA THR A 92 19.71 1.47 27.79
C THR A 92 21.16 1.03 27.61
N LEU A 93 22.03 2.02 27.43
CA LEU A 93 23.48 1.89 27.39
C LEU A 93 24.10 2.75 28.50
N SER A 94 25.26 2.37 29.03
CA SER A 94 25.95 3.23 29.99
C SER A 94 26.41 4.52 29.30
N SER A 95 26.08 5.68 29.86
CA SER A 95 26.53 6.96 29.31
C SER A 95 28.06 7.13 29.41
N SER A 96 28.74 6.27 30.17
CA SER A 96 30.20 6.30 30.32
C SER A 96 30.95 5.75 29.10
N ILE A 97 30.33 4.85 28.33
CA ILE A 97 30.93 4.28 27.11
C ILE A 97 30.72 5.20 25.90
N LEU A 98 29.69 6.06 25.91
CA LEU A 98 29.33 6.87 24.75
C LEU A 98 30.33 8.01 24.47
N PRO A 99 30.82 8.15 23.22
CA PRO A 99 31.78 9.19 22.86
C PRO A 99 31.23 10.62 23.06
N LYS A 100 32.06 11.52 23.58
CA LYS A 100 31.66 12.92 23.86
C LYS A 100 32.20 13.92 22.84
N SER A 101 33.47 13.81 22.49
CA SER A 101 34.17 14.82 21.69
C SER A 101 34.27 14.46 20.19
N GLN A 102 34.17 13.17 19.86
CA GLN A 102 34.17 12.63 18.50
C GLN A 102 33.30 11.36 18.49
N PHE A 103 32.07 11.47 18.02
CA PHE A 103 31.11 10.36 17.88
C PHE A 103 31.00 10.00 16.41
N SER A 104 31.04 8.71 16.08
CA SER A 104 30.72 8.23 14.75
C SER A 104 29.74 7.07 14.79
N LEU A 105 28.80 7.03 13.85
CA LEU A 105 27.84 5.95 13.63
C LEU A 105 28.12 5.37 12.25
N SER A 106 28.07 4.04 12.12
CA SER A 106 28.03 3.32 10.85
C SER A 106 26.87 2.34 10.89
N LEU A 107 26.10 2.26 9.81
CA LEU A 107 25.12 1.20 9.62
C LEU A 107 24.91 0.94 8.14
N TRP A 108 24.38 -0.24 7.82
CA TRP A 108 23.78 -0.53 6.54
C TRP A 108 22.27 -0.47 6.68
N VAL A 109 21.62 0.13 5.70
CA VAL A 109 20.17 0.32 5.71
C VAL A 109 19.60 0.15 4.31
N SER A 110 18.40 -0.45 4.22
CA SER A 110 17.60 -0.54 3.00
C SER A 110 16.16 -0.17 3.33
N PRO A 111 15.74 1.09 3.16
CA PRO A 111 14.34 1.49 3.36
C PRO A 111 13.42 0.75 2.38
N LYS A 112 12.31 0.16 2.87
CA LYS A 112 11.24 -0.36 1.99
C LYS A 112 10.32 0.78 1.58
N SER A 113 9.94 1.59 2.57
CA SER A 113 9.14 2.80 2.44
C SER A 113 9.76 3.94 3.26
N TYR A 114 9.35 5.18 2.99
CA TYR A 114 9.72 6.32 3.82
C TYR A 114 8.63 6.57 4.88
N PRO A 115 8.99 7.05 6.09
CA PRO A 115 8.03 7.33 7.14
C PRO A 115 7.08 8.47 6.75
N ILE A 116 5.95 8.61 7.45
CA ILE A 116 5.08 9.78 7.27
C ILE A 116 5.73 11.06 7.83
N SER A 117 6.46 10.95 8.94
CA SER A 117 7.25 12.05 9.52
C SER A 117 8.75 11.76 9.47
N THR A 118 9.43 11.71 10.62
CA THR A 118 10.85 11.39 10.75
C THR A 118 11.00 10.16 11.62
N SER A 119 11.50 9.08 11.06
CA SER A 119 11.81 7.87 11.81
C SER A 119 13.29 7.80 12.14
N ALA A 120 13.62 7.21 13.30
CA ALA A 120 15.01 6.97 13.67
C ALA A 120 15.44 5.57 13.24
N MET A 121 16.61 5.47 12.60
CA MET A 121 17.34 4.21 12.50
C MET A 121 18.00 3.91 13.85
N LEU A 122 18.53 4.94 14.51
CA LEU A 122 18.99 4.91 15.90
C LEU A 122 18.67 6.24 16.58
N ALA A 123 18.01 6.19 17.73
CA ALA A 123 17.86 7.31 18.65
C ALA A 123 18.52 6.98 19.99
N LEU A 124 19.62 7.65 20.33
CA LEU A 124 20.25 7.64 21.66
C LEU A 124 19.80 8.87 22.44
N THR A 125 18.49 9.02 22.60
CA THR A 125 17.85 10.15 23.28
C THR A 125 16.47 9.71 23.80
N SER A 126 15.75 10.62 24.44
CA SER A 126 14.38 10.41 24.89
C SER A 126 13.54 11.65 24.62
N GLU A 127 12.23 11.50 24.61
CA GLU A 127 11.31 12.63 24.50
C GLU A 127 11.61 13.71 25.56
N GLY A 128 11.62 14.98 25.15
CA GLY A 128 11.92 16.12 26.02
C GLY A 128 13.38 16.21 26.51
N SER A 129 14.27 15.30 26.12
CA SER A 129 15.69 15.35 26.45
C SER A 129 16.39 16.51 25.75
N ASN A 130 17.39 17.10 26.42
CA ASN A 130 18.35 18.04 25.85
C ASN A 130 19.73 17.40 25.63
N THR A 131 19.78 16.07 25.55
CA THR A 131 20.99 15.26 25.41
C THR A 131 20.79 14.19 24.35
N GLY A 132 21.87 13.69 23.76
CA GLY A 132 21.83 12.54 22.87
C GLY A 132 22.17 12.82 21.41
N VAL A 133 21.98 11.78 20.60
CA VAL A 133 22.13 11.76 19.14
C VAL A 133 20.99 10.92 18.54
N MET A 134 20.42 11.36 17.43
CA MET A 134 19.49 10.59 16.60
C MET A 134 19.96 10.64 15.15
N VAL A 135 19.98 9.49 14.49
CA VAL A 135 20.18 9.35 13.05
C VAL A 135 19.01 8.59 12.46
N GLY A 136 18.38 9.16 11.44
CA GLY A 136 17.12 8.70 10.90
C GLY A 136 16.88 9.17 9.47
N ILE A 137 15.65 8.99 8.98
CA ILE A 137 15.20 9.53 7.69
C ILE A 137 13.89 10.28 7.85
N ASN A 138 13.68 11.30 7.01
CA ASN A 138 12.39 11.97 6.88
C ASN A 138 11.50 11.28 5.82
N LYS A 139 10.31 11.84 5.59
CA LYS A 139 9.34 11.36 4.60
C LYS A 139 9.79 11.35 3.14
N PHE A 140 10.92 11.98 2.82
CA PHE A 140 11.53 11.94 1.48
C PHE A 140 12.77 11.03 1.45
N GLY A 141 13.04 10.29 2.53
CA GLY A 141 14.20 9.39 2.62
C GLY A 141 15.53 10.12 2.86
N GLN A 142 15.51 11.43 3.11
CA GLN A 142 16.72 12.19 3.40
C GLN A 142 17.19 11.87 4.80
N ILE A 143 18.51 11.66 4.95
CA ILE A 143 19.14 11.37 6.24
C ILE A 143 19.02 12.61 7.14
N VAL A 144 18.48 12.41 8.34
CA VAL A 144 18.33 13.39 9.41
C VAL A 144 19.28 13.03 10.54
N VAL A 145 20.10 13.99 10.97
CA VAL A 145 20.98 13.87 12.14
C VAL A 145 20.64 14.95 13.14
N ASN A 146 20.11 14.55 14.30
CA ASN A 146 19.89 15.44 15.45
C ASN A 146 20.89 15.12 16.57
N TYR A 147 21.46 16.13 17.22
CA TYR A 147 22.36 15.92 18.35
C TYR A 147 22.41 17.14 19.26
N PHE A 148 22.96 16.96 20.47
CA PHE A 148 23.04 18.03 21.47
C PHE A 148 24.48 18.34 21.88
N ILE A 149 24.90 19.59 21.71
CA ILE A 149 26.18 20.09 22.23
C ILE A 149 25.91 21.02 23.40
N ASN A 150 26.47 20.69 24.58
CA ASN A 150 26.26 21.44 25.82
C ASN A 150 24.77 21.77 26.10
N GLY A 151 23.86 20.82 25.84
CA GLY A 151 22.42 20.99 26.04
C GLY A 151 21.65 21.71 24.93
N VAL A 152 22.31 22.17 23.86
CA VAL A 152 21.67 22.85 22.72
C VAL A 152 21.49 21.87 21.56
N SER A 153 20.27 21.81 21.00
CA SER A 153 19.94 20.93 19.87
C SER A 153 20.42 21.49 18.54
N TYR A 154 20.93 20.61 17.68
CA TYR A 154 21.32 20.87 16.31
C TYR A 154 20.75 19.78 15.41
N GLU A 155 20.24 20.16 14.24
CA GLU A 155 19.68 19.22 13.26
C GLU A 155 20.27 19.49 11.87
N HIS A 156 20.55 18.41 11.15
CA HIS A 156 21.03 18.46 9.78
C HIS A 156 20.29 17.45 8.92
N VAL A 157 19.72 17.93 7.81
CA VAL A 157 19.09 17.09 6.77
C VAL A 157 19.95 17.09 5.51
N THR A 158 20.13 15.94 4.89
CA THR A 158 20.84 15.79 3.60
C THR A 158 19.96 16.18 2.42
N ALA A 159 20.55 16.46 1.26
CA ALA A 159 19.76 16.72 0.05
C ALA A 159 19.38 15.41 -0.65
N GLU A 160 20.26 14.41 -0.53
CA GLU A 160 20.15 13.08 -1.09
C GLU A 160 19.20 12.22 -0.27
N SER A 161 18.37 11.45 -0.96
CA SER A 161 17.52 10.42 -0.35
C SER A 161 18.20 9.06 -0.40
N LEU A 162 17.96 8.23 0.63
CA LEU A 162 18.31 6.81 0.58
C LEU A 162 17.46 6.11 -0.49
N PRO A 163 18.06 5.33 -1.40
CA PRO A 163 17.28 4.55 -2.36
C PRO A 163 16.42 3.50 -1.64
N LYS A 164 15.18 3.35 -2.08
CA LYS A 164 14.31 2.27 -1.60
C LYS A 164 14.77 0.92 -2.15
N ASN A 165 14.54 -0.14 -1.39
CA ASN A 165 14.82 -1.52 -1.79
C ASN A 165 16.30 -1.72 -2.23
N ALA A 166 17.23 -0.97 -1.65
CA ALA A 166 18.66 -1.11 -1.92
C ALA A 166 19.47 -0.84 -0.65
N TRP A 167 20.38 -1.75 -0.34
CA TRP A 167 21.34 -1.57 0.75
C TRP A 167 22.26 -0.38 0.47
N SER A 168 22.29 0.54 1.43
CA SER A 168 23.16 1.71 1.44
C SER A 168 23.95 1.75 2.74
N SER A 169 25.22 2.11 2.69
CA SER A 169 26.00 2.36 3.90
C SER A 169 25.83 3.81 4.33
N VAL A 170 25.35 4.04 5.55
CA VAL A 170 25.24 5.38 6.14
C VAL A 170 26.26 5.50 7.25
N MET A 171 27.18 6.46 7.10
CA MET A 171 28.15 6.77 8.15
C MET A 171 28.07 8.25 8.53
N VAL A 172 27.92 8.52 9.82
CA VAL A 172 27.79 9.88 10.38
C VAL A 172 28.93 10.11 11.35
N SER A 173 29.66 11.23 11.21
CA SER A 173 30.72 11.63 12.15
C SER A 173 30.43 13.02 12.70
N ILE A 174 30.27 13.12 14.02
CA ILE A 174 29.99 14.35 14.77
C ILE A 174 31.21 14.62 15.66
N SER A 175 32.00 15.62 15.29
CA SER A 175 33.25 15.97 16.00
C SER A 175 33.22 17.40 16.52
N PRO A 176 32.63 17.65 17.71
CA PRO A 176 32.74 18.93 18.39
C PRO A 176 34.20 19.34 18.70
N LYS A 177 35.11 18.37 18.86
CA LYS A 177 36.54 18.64 19.04
C LYS A 177 37.15 19.39 17.83
N ASN A 178 36.76 18.98 16.63
CA ASN A 178 37.28 19.53 15.37
C ASN A 178 36.29 20.49 14.70
N GLY A 179 35.15 20.77 15.34
CA GLY A 179 34.11 21.66 14.84
C GLY A 179 33.46 21.19 13.53
N LEU A 180 33.37 19.87 13.29
CA LEU A 180 32.86 19.32 12.03
C LEU A 180 31.81 18.23 12.20
N LEU A 181 30.83 18.22 11.31
CA LEU A 181 29.93 17.10 11.04
C LEU A 181 30.10 16.65 9.59
N LYS A 182 30.24 15.33 9.40
CA LYS A 182 30.29 14.68 8.08
C LYS A 182 29.24 13.58 7.99
N ILE A 183 28.53 13.50 6.86
CA ILE A 183 27.63 12.40 6.52
C ILE A 183 28.12 11.80 5.21
N PHE A 184 28.30 10.48 5.23
CA PHE A 184 28.68 9.68 4.07
C PHE A 184 27.52 8.77 3.69
N LEU A 185 27.25 8.71 2.39
CA LEU A 185 26.41 7.72 1.76
C LEU A 185 27.30 6.85 0.87
N ASP A 186 27.35 5.58 1.21
CA ASP A 186 28.37 4.64 0.74
C ASP A 186 29.78 5.18 1.01
N LYS A 187 30.53 5.47 -0.06
CA LYS A 187 31.89 6.05 0.03
C LYS A 187 31.90 7.56 -0.16
N THR A 188 30.75 8.16 -0.47
CA THR A 188 30.68 9.55 -0.90
C THR A 188 30.29 10.44 0.28
N ILE A 189 31.03 11.52 0.49
CA ILE A 189 30.62 12.57 1.43
C ILE A 189 29.49 13.39 0.83
N ILE A 190 28.31 13.33 1.44
CA ILE A 190 27.10 14.05 0.98
C ILE A 190 26.79 15.28 1.84
N LYS A 191 27.35 15.34 3.05
CA LYS A 191 27.31 16.55 3.89
C LYS A 191 28.62 16.74 4.64
N ASN A 192 29.14 17.96 4.61
CA ASN A 192 30.32 18.38 5.37
C ASN A 192 30.10 19.81 5.85
N THR A 193 29.91 19.99 7.14
CA THR A 193 29.52 21.30 7.70
C THR A 193 30.18 21.57 9.04
N THR A 194 30.36 22.85 9.35
CA THR A 194 30.90 23.29 10.63
C THR A 194 29.85 23.18 11.73
N ILE A 195 30.27 22.72 12.89
CA ILE A 195 29.43 22.62 14.10
C ILE A 195 30.12 23.30 15.28
N PRO A 196 29.39 23.70 16.34
CA PRO A 196 29.99 24.33 17.50
C PRO A 196 30.98 23.42 18.23
N ASN A 197 32.01 24.03 18.81
CA ASN A 197 32.93 23.32 19.70
C ASN A 197 32.23 22.97 21.04
N GLY A 198 32.63 21.87 21.67
CA GLY A 198 32.07 21.44 22.95
C GLY A 198 32.12 19.93 23.14
N ASN A 199 31.12 19.38 23.81
CA ASN A 199 30.90 17.94 23.92
C ASN A 199 29.45 17.60 23.57
N ILE A 200 29.27 16.45 22.94
CA ILE A 200 27.97 15.80 22.88
C ILE A 200 27.50 15.54 24.31
N SER A 201 26.25 15.93 24.58
CA SER A 201 25.65 15.84 25.90
C SER A 201 25.01 14.47 26.06
N TRP A 202 25.27 13.80 27.20
CA TRP A 202 24.67 12.53 27.56
C TRP A 202 24.04 12.64 28.97
N PRO A 203 22.93 11.93 29.25
CA PRO A 203 22.35 11.88 30.59
C PRO A 203 23.31 11.20 31.58
N ALA A 204 23.15 11.49 32.87
CA ALA A 204 23.92 10.83 33.91
C ALA A 204 23.53 9.35 34.07
N GLY A 205 24.52 8.47 34.28
CA GLY A 205 24.29 7.03 34.44
C GLY A 205 24.11 6.33 33.10
N ASN A 206 22.86 6.27 32.61
CA ASN A 206 22.48 5.51 31.41
C ASN A 206 21.77 6.40 30.38
N THR A 207 21.99 6.11 29.12
CA THR A 207 21.30 6.70 27.96
C THR A 207 20.32 5.68 27.39
N SER A 208 19.05 6.07 27.28
CA SER A 208 18.06 5.25 26.58
C SER A 208 18.36 5.22 25.09
N PHE A 209 18.06 4.09 24.46
CA PHE A 209 18.11 3.98 23.02
C PHE A 209 16.83 3.35 22.45
N ILE A 210 16.51 3.76 21.22
CA ILE A 210 15.51 3.13 20.36
C ILE A 210 16.13 2.89 18.98
N ILE A 211 15.93 1.69 18.42
CA ILE A 211 16.24 1.35 17.03
C ILE A 211 14.91 1.11 16.31
N GLY A 212 14.70 1.75 15.16
CA GLY A 212 13.51 1.58 14.34
C GLY A 212 12.32 2.49 14.65
N LYS A 213 12.45 3.42 15.61
CA LYS A 213 11.42 4.43 15.92
C LYS A 213 12.03 5.69 16.49
N ASN A 214 11.48 6.86 16.16
CA ASN A 214 11.85 8.12 16.78
C ASN A 214 11.30 8.23 18.22
N THR A 215 11.84 9.16 19.00
CA THR A 215 11.47 9.39 20.40
C THR A 215 10.52 10.58 20.57
N LYS A 216 10.04 11.18 19.47
CA LYS A 216 9.15 12.35 19.54
C LYS A 216 7.69 11.96 19.76
N GLY A 217 7.31 10.71 19.47
CA GLY A 217 5.95 10.23 19.68
C GLY A 217 4.95 10.93 18.77
N GLU A 218 5.34 11.21 17.52
CA GLU A 218 4.46 11.90 16.58
C GLU A 218 3.33 10.97 16.15
N GLN A 219 2.09 11.48 16.17
CA GLN A 219 0.89 10.70 15.92
C GLN A 219 -0.08 11.39 14.97
N ILE A 220 -0.80 10.58 14.18
CA ILE A 220 -2.04 10.98 13.50
C ILE A 220 -3.15 10.05 14.01
N GLY A 221 -4.16 10.63 14.67
CA GLY A 221 -5.18 9.83 15.34
C GLY A 221 -4.55 9.00 16.46
N ILE A 222 -4.67 7.67 16.36
CA ILE A 222 -4.07 6.72 17.31
C ILE A 222 -2.76 6.08 16.82
N TYR A 223 -2.33 6.42 15.60
CA TYR A 223 -1.18 5.79 14.95
C TYR A 223 0.06 6.63 15.17
N ASP A 224 1.14 5.99 15.64
CA ASP A 224 2.47 6.58 15.58
C ASP A 224 2.95 6.61 14.12
N ILE A 225 3.58 7.71 13.73
CA ILE A 225 3.96 8.00 12.34
C ILE A 225 5.47 8.15 12.14
N ASP A 226 6.24 7.64 13.11
CA ASP A 226 7.69 7.80 13.24
C ASP A 226 8.45 6.47 13.36
N TYR A 227 7.84 5.36 12.93
CA TYR A 227 8.48 4.07 12.75
C TYR A 227 9.27 3.99 11.44
N PHE A 228 10.38 3.26 11.47
CA PHE A 228 11.20 2.97 10.30
C PHE A 228 10.66 1.74 9.57
N SER A 229 10.61 1.80 8.23
CA SER A 229 10.20 0.69 7.37
C SER A 229 11.33 0.27 6.45
N GLY A 230 11.84 -0.94 6.63
CA GLY A 230 12.97 -1.46 5.88
C GLY A 230 13.92 -2.30 6.72
N ALA A 231 15.09 -2.60 6.16
CA ALA A 231 16.10 -3.44 6.80
C ALA A 231 17.25 -2.61 7.36
N ILE A 232 17.77 -3.00 8.52
CA ILE A 232 19.01 -2.48 9.12
C ILE A 232 19.96 -3.65 9.37
N ASP A 233 21.24 -3.42 9.10
CA ASP A 233 22.32 -4.37 9.36
C ASP A 233 23.58 -3.64 9.85
N GLU A 234 24.43 -4.33 10.61
CA GLU A 234 25.75 -3.86 11.06
C GLU A 234 25.76 -2.43 11.65
N LEU A 235 24.86 -2.16 12.60
CA LEU A 235 24.74 -0.87 13.29
C LEU A 235 25.79 -0.76 14.40
N MET A 236 26.74 0.16 14.24
CA MET A 236 27.90 0.32 15.11
C MET A 236 28.15 1.78 15.50
N ILE A 237 28.53 2.00 16.76
CA ILE A 237 28.97 3.29 17.28
C ILE A 237 30.47 3.24 17.54
N PHE A 238 31.19 4.27 17.13
CA PHE A 238 32.62 4.43 17.32
C PHE A 238 32.97 5.74 18.03
N SER A 239 34.03 5.67 18.84
CA SER A 239 34.79 6.84 19.29
C SER A 239 35.83 7.21 18.22
N GLY A 240 35.92 8.48 17.86
CA GLY A 240 36.84 8.98 16.82
C GLY A 240 36.11 9.61 15.65
N GLN A 241 36.87 10.28 14.76
CA GLN A 241 36.34 10.95 13.58
C GLN A 241 36.53 10.09 12.34
N LEU A 242 35.53 10.07 11.45
CA LEU A 242 35.64 9.40 10.16
C LEU A 242 36.46 10.24 9.17
N THR A 243 37.55 9.64 8.68
CA THR A 243 38.27 10.06 7.48
C THR A 243 37.77 9.28 6.27
N GLN A 244 38.10 9.75 5.06
CA GLN A 244 37.75 9.03 3.84
C GLN A 244 38.39 7.63 3.78
N GLU A 245 39.61 7.48 4.33
CA GLU A 245 40.31 6.20 4.38
C GLU A 245 39.61 5.20 5.30
N ILE A 246 39.15 5.66 6.47
CA ILE A 246 38.34 4.84 7.39
C ILE A 246 37.04 4.42 6.73
N VAL A 247 36.30 5.35 6.12
CA VAL A 247 35.04 5.05 5.41
C VAL A 247 35.26 4.01 4.32
N ASN A 248 36.31 4.15 3.51
CA ASN A 248 36.64 3.18 2.47
C ASN A 248 36.98 1.80 3.04
N SER A 249 37.72 1.75 4.15
CA SER A 249 38.08 0.52 4.85
C SER A 249 36.85 -0.18 5.43
N GLU A 250 36.01 0.55 6.16
CA GLU A 250 34.78 0.03 6.76
C GLU A 250 33.80 -0.46 5.69
N TYR A 251 33.56 0.31 4.63
CA TYR A 251 32.69 -0.09 3.54
C TYR A 251 33.15 -1.39 2.87
N SER A 252 34.47 -1.56 2.69
CA SER A 252 35.03 -2.70 1.96
C SER A 252 34.96 -4.02 2.71
N LYS A 253 34.52 -4.03 3.98
CA LYS A 253 34.28 -5.26 4.76
C LYS A 253 33.03 -6.01 4.33
N TYR A 254 32.13 -5.35 3.59
CA TYR A 254 30.79 -5.85 3.31
C TYR A 254 30.57 -6.04 1.81
N SER A 255 29.63 -6.93 1.47
CA SER A 255 29.22 -7.20 0.09
C SER A 255 27.70 -7.23 0.03
N PRO A 256 27.02 -6.07 -0.12
CA PRO A 256 25.57 -6.01 -0.09
C PRO A 256 24.96 -6.86 -1.23
N PRO A 257 23.81 -7.53 -0.99
CA PRO A 257 23.02 -8.15 -2.03
C PRO A 257 22.69 -7.17 -3.18
N SER A 258 22.56 -7.70 -4.39
CA SER A 258 22.17 -6.87 -5.55
C SER A 258 20.75 -6.33 -5.38
N PRO A 259 20.49 -5.05 -5.70
CA PRO A 259 19.14 -4.50 -5.68
C PRO A 259 18.30 -5.06 -6.84
N PRO A 260 16.95 -5.05 -6.72
CA PRO A 260 16.23 -4.66 -5.52
C PRO A 260 16.32 -5.72 -4.41
N VAL A 261 16.36 -5.26 -3.16
CA VAL A 261 16.22 -6.12 -1.98
C VAL A 261 14.84 -6.77 -2.01
N SER A 262 14.83 -8.10 -1.91
CA SER A 262 13.59 -8.86 -1.74
C SER A 262 13.33 -9.01 -0.25
N TYR A 263 12.28 -8.35 0.24
CA TYR A 263 11.96 -8.33 1.67
C TYR A 263 11.34 -9.62 2.18
N GLN A 264 10.91 -10.54 1.29
CA GLN A 264 10.25 -11.84 1.58
C GLN A 264 9.62 -11.86 2.97
N LEU A 265 8.56 -11.07 3.14
CA LEU A 265 7.93 -10.83 4.43
C LEU A 265 7.21 -12.12 4.86
N ASP A 266 7.92 -12.99 5.57
CA ASP A 266 7.37 -14.20 6.21
C ASP A 266 6.53 -13.80 7.44
N ILE A 267 5.66 -12.80 7.30
CA ILE A 267 4.76 -12.36 8.36
C ILE A 267 3.79 -13.50 8.64
N ASN A 268 3.86 -14.05 9.85
CA ASN A 268 3.03 -15.17 10.21
C ASN A 268 1.60 -14.71 10.53
N TYR A 269 0.72 -14.81 9.53
CA TYR A 269 -0.72 -14.59 9.69
C TYR A 269 -1.51 -15.84 10.12
N SER A 270 -0.86 -16.93 10.56
CA SER A 270 -1.54 -18.19 10.91
C SER A 270 -2.65 -18.03 11.96
N ASP A 271 -2.50 -17.06 12.86
CA ASP A 271 -3.46 -16.80 13.94
C ASP A 271 -4.56 -15.81 13.50
N ASN A 272 -4.41 -15.18 12.34
CA ASN A 272 -5.41 -14.30 11.73
C ASN A 272 -6.33 -15.12 10.81
N PHE A 273 -7.21 -15.90 11.42
CA PHE A 273 -8.14 -16.81 10.73
C PHE A 273 -9.23 -16.10 9.91
N TYR A 274 -9.27 -14.77 9.90
CA TYR A 274 -10.18 -13.97 9.07
C TYR A 274 -9.43 -13.21 7.96
N ARG A 275 -8.12 -13.48 7.78
CA ARG A 275 -7.36 -13.03 6.63
C ARG A 275 -7.76 -13.83 5.37
N PRO A 276 -8.18 -13.17 4.28
CA PRO A 276 -8.46 -13.80 2.99
C PRO A 276 -7.21 -14.47 2.39
N ILE A 277 -7.41 -15.50 1.57
CA ILE A 277 -6.33 -16.23 0.88
C ILE A 277 -6.44 -16.21 -0.66
N TYR A 278 -7.60 -15.83 -1.21
CA TYR A 278 -7.82 -15.81 -2.66
C TYR A 278 -8.43 -14.50 -3.18
N HIS A 279 -8.64 -13.51 -2.32
CA HIS A 279 -8.82 -12.12 -2.70
C HIS A 279 -7.46 -11.41 -2.75
N ALA A 280 -7.25 -10.50 -3.68
CA ALA A 280 -6.06 -9.66 -3.66
C ALA A 280 -6.12 -8.71 -2.45
N LEU A 281 -5.03 -8.61 -1.70
CA LEU A 281 -4.88 -7.75 -0.54
C LEU A 281 -3.40 -7.45 -0.31
N PRO A 282 -3.04 -6.32 0.34
CA PRO A 282 -1.64 -6.00 0.57
C PRO A 282 -0.99 -7.05 1.49
N ASP A 283 0.28 -7.32 1.24
CA ASP A 283 1.19 -8.11 2.07
C ASP A 283 1.13 -7.62 3.52
N TYR A 284 1.10 -6.30 3.68
CA TYR A 284 1.05 -5.58 4.93
C TYR A 284 0.59 -4.13 4.68
N GLY A 285 0.07 -3.47 5.71
CA GLY A 285 -0.29 -2.06 5.64
C GLY A 285 -1.65 -1.82 4.98
N TRP A 286 -1.84 -0.63 4.44
CA TRP A 286 -3.14 -0.15 3.97
C TRP A 286 -3.21 -0.16 2.45
N ALA A 287 -4.29 -0.73 1.93
CA ALA A 287 -4.70 -0.59 0.54
C ALA A 287 -5.99 0.23 0.47
N ASN A 288 -6.21 0.98 -0.61
CA ASN A 288 -7.50 1.61 -0.89
C ASN A 288 -7.96 1.35 -2.32
N GLU A 289 -8.42 2.36 -3.06
CA GLU A 289 -9.08 2.13 -4.34
C GLU A 289 -8.18 1.37 -5.33
N SER A 290 -8.77 0.45 -6.10
CA SER A 290 -8.14 -0.20 -7.25
C SER A 290 -8.28 0.65 -8.50
N TYR A 291 -7.24 0.70 -9.33
CA TYR A 291 -7.24 1.39 -10.61
C TYR A 291 -6.23 0.83 -11.59
N GLY A 292 -6.38 1.21 -12.86
CA GLY A 292 -5.44 0.86 -13.92
C GLY A 292 -5.30 -0.65 -14.15
N LEU A 293 -6.38 -1.43 -13.98
CA LEU A 293 -6.39 -2.83 -14.41
C LEU A 293 -6.17 -2.89 -15.93
N ILE A 294 -5.11 -3.55 -16.35
CA ILE A 294 -4.72 -3.63 -17.76
C ILE A 294 -3.98 -4.92 -18.06
N TYR A 295 -4.27 -5.53 -19.23
CA TYR A 295 -3.50 -6.66 -19.74
C TYR A 295 -2.45 -6.19 -20.76
N HIS A 296 -1.17 -6.41 -20.47
CA HIS A 296 -0.08 -6.06 -21.36
C HIS A 296 1.09 -7.03 -21.24
N GLN A 297 1.68 -7.41 -22.38
CA GLN A 297 2.82 -8.35 -22.46
C GLN A 297 2.63 -9.63 -21.62
N ASN A 298 1.48 -10.27 -21.77
CA ASN A 298 1.11 -11.52 -21.08
C ASN A 298 0.91 -11.42 -19.56
N LYS A 299 0.72 -10.22 -19.01
CA LYS A 299 0.43 -10.01 -17.60
C LYS A 299 -0.74 -9.06 -17.42
N TYR A 300 -1.58 -9.35 -16.43
CA TYR A 300 -2.47 -8.37 -15.83
C TYR A 300 -1.69 -7.53 -14.83
N HIS A 301 -1.90 -6.22 -14.86
CA HIS A 301 -1.41 -5.26 -13.89
C HIS A 301 -2.61 -4.61 -13.24
N MET A 302 -2.60 -4.44 -11.92
CA MET A 302 -3.58 -3.66 -11.17
C MET A 302 -2.85 -2.78 -10.17
N PHE A 303 -3.18 -1.49 -10.13
CA PHE A 303 -2.60 -0.55 -9.18
C PHE A 303 -3.63 -0.20 -8.10
N PHE A 304 -3.14 0.31 -6.98
CA PHE A 304 -3.99 0.73 -5.88
C PHE A 304 -3.26 1.74 -5.00
N GLN A 305 -4.00 2.55 -4.24
CA GLN A 305 -3.34 3.39 -3.22
C GLN A 305 -2.78 2.48 -2.14
N LYS A 306 -1.48 2.60 -1.86
CA LYS A 306 -0.79 1.83 -0.84
C LYS A 306 -0.18 2.75 0.21
N ASN A 307 -0.20 2.29 1.45
CA ASN A 307 0.57 2.87 2.55
C ASN A 307 1.10 1.80 3.50
N GLU A 308 2.43 1.60 3.48
CA GLU A 308 3.11 0.59 4.30
C GLU A 308 3.40 1.07 5.72
N VAL A 309 3.36 2.38 5.98
CA VAL A 309 3.84 2.98 7.24
C VAL A 309 2.75 3.72 8.00
N PHE A 310 1.52 3.69 7.50
CA PHE A 310 0.37 4.28 8.16
C PHE A 310 -0.93 3.66 7.65
N LEU A 311 -1.81 3.25 8.57
CA LEU A 311 -3.11 2.67 8.22
C LEU A 311 -4.17 3.75 8.00
N GLY A 312 -3.93 4.62 7.03
CA GLY A 312 -4.82 5.72 6.68
C GLY A 312 -4.26 6.62 5.60
N ILE A 313 -4.93 7.76 5.37
CA ILE A 313 -4.61 8.69 4.28
C ILE A 313 -3.48 9.67 4.68
N ALA A 314 -2.24 9.36 4.31
CA ALA A 314 -1.09 10.30 4.33
C ALA A 314 0.06 9.73 3.48
N GLN A 315 0.75 10.51 2.65
CA GLN A 315 1.86 10.02 1.80
C GLN A 315 1.52 8.77 0.98
N GLN A 316 0.29 8.70 0.45
CA GLN A 316 -0.13 7.58 -0.39
C GLN A 316 0.85 7.37 -1.54
N ASN A 317 1.15 6.10 -1.82
CA ASN A 317 1.96 5.63 -2.93
C ASN A 317 1.14 4.68 -3.81
N TRP A 318 1.68 4.26 -4.96
CA TRP A 318 0.99 3.30 -5.83
C TRP A 318 1.53 1.89 -5.61
N GLY A 319 0.73 1.07 -4.94
CA GLY A 319 0.92 -0.37 -4.92
C GLY A 319 0.67 -0.98 -6.30
N HIS A 320 1.20 -2.18 -6.52
CA HIS A 320 1.12 -2.84 -7.81
C HIS A 320 0.97 -4.35 -7.64
N PHE A 321 -0.10 -4.91 -8.18
CA PHE A 321 -0.30 -6.35 -8.32
C PHE A 321 -0.08 -6.78 -9.77
N THR A 322 0.53 -7.96 -9.95
CA THR A 322 0.54 -8.65 -11.25
C THR A 322 -0.11 -10.01 -11.16
N SER A 323 -0.78 -10.43 -12.23
CA SER A 323 -1.37 -11.77 -12.34
C SER A 323 -1.27 -12.31 -13.76
N SER A 324 -1.26 -13.63 -13.89
CA SER A 324 -1.40 -14.30 -15.19
C SER A 324 -2.85 -14.66 -15.53
N ASN A 325 -3.74 -14.67 -14.53
CA ASN A 325 -5.09 -15.25 -14.64
C ASN A 325 -6.17 -14.52 -13.81
N LEU A 326 -5.90 -13.33 -13.26
CA LEU A 326 -6.82 -12.50 -12.45
C LEU A 326 -7.18 -13.06 -11.06
N VAL A 327 -6.69 -14.24 -10.69
CA VAL A 327 -6.98 -14.88 -9.39
C VAL A 327 -5.72 -15.13 -8.57
N ASP A 328 -4.61 -15.47 -9.21
CA ASP A 328 -3.30 -15.59 -8.58
C ASP A 328 -2.55 -14.26 -8.71
N TRP A 329 -2.50 -13.49 -7.62
CA TRP A 329 -1.91 -12.15 -7.59
C TRP A 329 -0.58 -12.14 -6.84
N ASP A 330 0.46 -11.65 -7.52
CA ASP A 330 1.76 -11.34 -6.93
C ASP A 330 1.84 -9.85 -6.65
N GLU A 331 1.94 -9.46 -5.38
CA GLU A 331 2.24 -8.07 -5.04
C GLU A 331 3.69 -7.74 -5.43
N GLN A 332 3.85 -6.64 -6.16
CA GLN A 332 5.13 -6.08 -6.55
C GLN A 332 5.50 -4.91 -5.61
N ASN A 333 6.74 -4.45 -5.70
CA ASN A 333 7.15 -3.22 -5.03
C ASN A 333 6.28 -2.04 -5.51
N ALA A 334 5.95 -1.12 -4.62
CA ALA A 334 5.23 0.09 -4.99
C ALA A 334 6.02 0.89 -6.06
N VAL A 335 5.32 1.27 -7.12
CA VAL A 335 5.90 1.71 -8.39
C VAL A 335 6.00 3.23 -8.53
N LEU A 336 5.24 3.97 -7.71
CA LEU A 336 5.20 5.43 -7.73
C LEU A 336 5.12 5.96 -6.30
N TRP A 337 5.79 7.08 -6.03
CA TRP A 337 5.94 7.65 -4.68
C TRP A 337 5.78 9.17 -4.69
N PRO A 338 5.35 9.81 -3.59
CA PRO A 338 5.39 11.26 -3.42
C PRO A 338 6.82 11.81 -3.48
N ASP A 339 7.01 13.01 -4.05
CA ASP A 339 8.30 13.72 -4.05
C ASP A 339 8.16 15.11 -3.39
N GLU A 340 9.29 15.79 -3.18
CA GLU A 340 9.27 17.21 -2.82
C GLU A 340 8.60 18.05 -3.92
N GLY A 341 7.70 18.96 -3.54
CA GLY A 341 7.01 19.85 -4.46
C GLY A 341 5.49 19.70 -4.43
N TRP A 342 4.88 19.47 -5.59
CA TRP A 342 3.44 19.58 -5.80
C TRP A 342 2.63 18.32 -5.43
N ASP A 343 3.28 17.17 -5.29
CA ASP A 343 2.67 15.91 -4.86
C ASP A 343 3.19 15.43 -3.49
N ASN A 344 3.75 16.36 -2.72
CA ASN A 344 4.50 16.11 -1.48
C ASN A 344 3.68 15.66 -0.27
N PHE A 345 2.35 15.65 -0.38
CA PHE A 345 1.43 15.20 0.65
C PHE A 345 0.90 13.79 0.35
N GLY A 346 1.00 13.35 -0.91
CA GLY A 346 0.58 12.04 -1.38
C GLY A 346 0.32 12.02 -2.87
N ILE A 347 0.38 10.81 -3.45
CA ILE A 347 -0.15 10.53 -4.78
C ILE A 347 -1.38 9.63 -4.61
N TRP A 348 -2.51 10.08 -5.14
CA TRP A 348 -3.79 9.40 -5.04
C TRP A 348 -4.09 8.65 -6.34
N SER A 349 -5.34 8.21 -6.49
CA SER A 349 -5.78 7.32 -7.56
C SER A 349 -5.61 7.92 -8.96
N GLY A 350 -5.72 7.05 -9.97
CA GLY A 350 -5.52 7.43 -11.36
C GLY A 350 -5.88 6.32 -12.35
N CYS A 351 -5.16 6.25 -13.46
CA CYS A 351 -5.45 5.34 -14.56
C CYS A 351 -4.16 4.91 -15.27
N ALA A 352 -4.15 3.69 -15.81
CA ALA A 352 -3.07 3.14 -16.61
C ALA A 352 -3.52 2.98 -18.07
N ILE A 353 -2.60 3.17 -19.02
CA ILE A 353 -2.88 3.14 -20.46
C ILE A 353 -1.63 2.78 -21.26
N ILE A 354 -1.80 2.14 -22.41
CA ILE A 354 -0.73 1.97 -23.40
C ILE A 354 -0.80 3.11 -24.43
N LEU A 355 0.29 3.87 -24.57
CA LEU A 355 0.41 4.95 -25.53
C LEU A 355 0.47 4.44 -26.98
N ASN A 356 0.29 5.34 -27.94
CA ASN A 356 0.29 5.06 -29.38
C ASN A 356 1.56 4.37 -29.90
N ASP A 357 2.70 4.61 -29.27
CA ASP A 357 3.99 4.00 -29.57
C ASP A 357 4.24 2.67 -28.82
N GLY A 358 3.26 2.20 -28.03
CA GLY A 358 3.35 1.00 -27.22
C GLY A 358 3.95 1.23 -25.83
N THR A 359 4.30 2.46 -25.46
CA THR A 359 4.83 2.77 -24.13
C THR A 359 3.74 2.66 -23.05
N PRO A 360 3.93 1.85 -22.00
CA PRO A 360 3.05 1.87 -20.84
C PRO A 360 3.15 3.19 -20.08
N ALA A 361 2.01 3.75 -19.69
CA ALA A 361 1.92 5.04 -19.02
C ALA A 361 0.79 5.08 -17.99
N VAL A 362 0.89 6.02 -17.06
CA VAL A 362 -0.14 6.29 -16.07
C VAL A 362 -0.39 7.79 -15.96
N ALA A 363 -1.60 8.14 -15.51
CA ALA A 363 -1.89 9.45 -14.95
C ALA A 363 -2.40 9.29 -13.53
N TYR A 364 -2.04 10.22 -12.66
CA TYR A 364 -2.31 10.14 -11.23
C TYR A 364 -2.64 11.51 -10.66
N THR A 365 -3.36 11.52 -9.53
CA THR A 365 -3.59 12.75 -8.77
C THR A 365 -2.43 12.96 -7.80
N GLY A 366 -1.80 14.12 -7.79
CA GLY A 366 -0.84 14.52 -6.75
C GLY A 366 -1.41 15.65 -5.90
N VAL A 367 -1.09 15.64 -4.60
CA VAL A 367 -1.56 16.64 -3.63
C VAL A 367 -0.41 17.28 -2.85
N ASP A 368 -0.51 18.59 -2.60
CA ASP A 368 0.46 19.37 -1.82
C ASP A 368 -0.05 19.73 -0.41
N GLY A 369 -1.22 19.21 -0.02
CA GLY A 369 -1.92 19.51 1.22
C GLY A 369 -2.85 20.73 1.15
N VAL A 370 -2.88 21.45 0.02
CA VAL A 370 -3.78 22.58 -0.25
C VAL A 370 -4.61 22.34 -1.50
N LYS A 371 -4.01 21.80 -2.56
CA LYS A 371 -4.61 21.57 -3.86
C LYS A 371 -4.23 20.20 -4.42
N ALA A 372 -5.02 19.78 -5.41
CA ALA A 372 -4.74 18.60 -6.22
C ALA A 372 -4.43 19.01 -7.68
N GLY A 373 -3.54 18.27 -8.31
CA GLY A 373 -3.22 18.36 -9.74
C GLY A 373 -3.05 16.97 -10.35
N ILE A 374 -2.94 16.90 -11.68
CA ILE A 374 -2.75 15.64 -12.42
C ILE A 374 -1.32 15.57 -12.93
N GLY A 375 -0.63 14.48 -12.58
CA GLY A 375 0.68 14.12 -13.10
C GLY A 375 0.61 12.90 -14.01
N THR A 376 1.69 12.65 -14.73
CA THR A 376 1.86 11.45 -15.58
C THR A 376 3.20 10.77 -15.29
N ALA A 377 3.27 9.48 -15.56
CA ALA A 377 4.52 8.72 -15.53
C ALA A 377 4.52 7.65 -16.63
N THR A 378 5.71 7.21 -17.05
CA THR A 378 5.88 6.19 -18.09
C THR A 378 6.76 5.05 -17.60
N SER A 379 6.63 3.88 -18.21
CA SER A 379 7.43 2.70 -17.93
C SER A 379 8.14 2.21 -19.20
N SER A 380 9.32 1.62 -19.02
CA SER A 380 10.07 0.93 -20.09
C SER A 380 10.21 -0.57 -19.85
N ASP A 381 9.69 -1.07 -18.73
CA ASP A 381 9.84 -2.43 -18.22
C ASP A 381 8.50 -3.05 -17.82
N ASN A 382 7.45 -2.70 -18.57
CA ASN A 382 6.09 -3.21 -18.40
C ASN A 382 5.53 -2.93 -16.99
N TYR A 383 5.50 -1.66 -16.60
CA TYR A 383 5.02 -1.14 -15.32
C TYR A 383 5.79 -1.56 -14.07
N GLN A 384 6.89 -2.30 -14.17
CA GLN A 384 7.69 -2.67 -12.99
C GLN A 384 8.38 -1.44 -12.36
N THR A 385 8.68 -0.42 -13.17
CA THR A 385 9.10 0.90 -12.71
C THR A 385 8.35 1.99 -13.46
N LEU A 386 8.03 3.09 -12.76
CA LEU A 386 7.43 4.29 -13.34
C LEU A 386 8.35 5.50 -13.14
N VAL A 387 8.56 6.25 -14.21
CA VAL A 387 9.32 7.49 -14.22
C VAL A 387 8.36 8.64 -14.47
N LYS A 388 8.22 9.52 -13.48
CA LYS A 388 7.39 10.74 -13.56
C LYS A 388 7.87 11.64 -14.70
N ASP A 389 6.93 12.26 -15.41
CA ASP A 389 7.28 13.29 -16.40
C ASP A 389 7.87 14.52 -15.69
N SER A 390 8.97 15.06 -16.22
CA SER A 390 9.67 16.21 -15.65
C SER A 390 8.85 17.52 -15.69
N TYR A 391 7.80 17.57 -16.50
CA TYR A 391 6.89 18.71 -16.61
C TYR A 391 5.66 18.58 -15.72
N ASN A 392 5.59 17.53 -14.87
CA ASN A 392 4.51 17.40 -13.91
C ASN A 392 4.39 18.62 -12.97
N PRO A 393 3.17 19.01 -12.57
CA PRO A 393 1.89 18.44 -13.00
C PRO A 393 1.50 18.90 -14.42
N VAL A 394 1.00 17.98 -15.25
CA VAL A 394 0.50 18.28 -16.59
C VAL A 394 -0.84 19.03 -16.57
N ILE A 395 -1.62 18.88 -15.48
CA ILE A 395 -2.80 19.71 -15.18
C ILE A 395 -2.65 20.22 -13.74
N PRO A 396 -2.18 21.46 -13.53
CA PRO A 396 -1.79 21.96 -12.21
C PRO A 396 -2.95 22.29 -11.27
N PHE A 397 -4.15 22.54 -11.80
CA PHE A 397 -5.32 22.93 -11.00
C PHE A 397 -6.62 22.67 -11.76
N ALA A 398 -7.71 22.55 -11.01
CA ALA A 398 -9.06 22.47 -11.55
C ALA A 398 -9.45 23.76 -12.30
N PRO A 399 -10.38 23.69 -13.28
CA PRO A 399 -10.94 24.88 -13.91
C PRO A 399 -11.63 25.81 -12.89
N TYR A 400 -11.69 27.11 -13.18
CA TYR A 400 -12.12 28.13 -12.21
C TYR A 400 -13.52 27.94 -11.62
N GLN A 401 -14.45 27.29 -12.34
CA GLN A 401 -15.79 27.04 -11.85
C GLN A 401 -15.89 25.87 -10.86
N VAL A 402 -14.86 25.02 -10.78
CA VAL A 402 -14.75 23.93 -9.81
C VAL A 402 -14.24 24.49 -8.48
N ASP A 403 -15.03 24.34 -7.43
CA ASP A 403 -14.74 24.82 -6.08
C ASP A 403 -14.80 23.70 -5.02
N MET A 404 -14.90 22.45 -5.46
CA MET A 404 -14.75 21.24 -4.65
C MET A 404 -13.49 20.47 -5.08
N ASP A 405 -13.35 19.24 -4.59
CA ASP A 405 -12.26 18.33 -4.94
C ASP A 405 -12.07 18.13 -6.45
N PHE A 406 -10.84 17.76 -6.85
CA PHE A 406 -10.44 17.52 -8.24
C PHE A 406 -9.40 16.41 -8.29
N ARG A 407 -9.82 15.17 -8.60
CA ARG A 407 -8.96 13.99 -8.53
C ARG A 407 -9.46 12.83 -9.40
N ASP A 408 -8.68 11.76 -9.40
CA ASP A 408 -8.97 10.46 -10.00
C ASP A 408 -9.13 10.55 -11.52
N PRO A 409 -8.06 10.86 -12.27
CA PRO A 409 -8.11 10.92 -13.72
C PRO A 409 -8.39 9.53 -14.30
N TYR A 410 -9.40 9.43 -15.16
CA TYR A 410 -9.64 8.27 -16.01
C TYR A 410 -9.34 8.61 -17.45
N ILE A 411 -8.53 7.77 -18.11
CA ILE A 411 -8.03 8.03 -19.47
C ILE A 411 -8.45 6.91 -20.41
N TRP A 412 -8.88 7.28 -21.60
CA TRP A 412 -9.08 6.35 -22.70
C TRP A 412 -8.60 6.95 -24.02
N LYS A 413 -8.52 6.12 -25.05
CA LYS A 413 -8.15 6.52 -26.41
C LYS A 413 -9.33 6.32 -27.35
N LYS A 414 -9.66 7.35 -28.13
CA LYS A 414 -10.69 7.32 -29.17
C LYS A 414 -10.28 8.27 -30.30
N ASP A 415 -10.55 7.92 -31.54
CA ASP A 415 -10.24 8.75 -32.73
C ASP A 415 -8.77 9.24 -32.81
N GLY A 416 -7.82 8.41 -32.36
CA GLY A 416 -6.40 8.75 -32.33
C GLY A 416 -5.97 9.77 -31.27
N THR A 417 -6.89 10.21 -30.41
CA THR A 417 -6.66 11.21 -29.35
C THR A 417 -6.77 10.55 -27.97
N TYR A 418 -6.06 11.09 -26.99
CA TYR A 418 -6.24 10.75 -25.58
C TYR A 418 -7.32 11.63 -24.95
N HIS A 419 -8.19 11.00 -24.19
CA HIS A 419 -9.31 11.62 -23.51
C HIS A 419 -9.14 11.41 -22.01
N MET A 420 -9.42 12.42 -21.21
CA MET A 420 -9.36 12.32 -19.75
C MET A 420 -10.60 12.94 -19.13
N VAL A 421 -11.21 12.23 -18.19
CA VAL A 421 -12.14 12.82 -17.23
C VAL A 421 -11.53 12.81 -15.84
N VAL A 422 -11.82 13.85 -15.06
CA VAL A 422 -11.37 13.97 -13.66
C VAL A 422 -12.60 14.20 -12.78
N GLY A 423 -12.70 13.40 -11.71
CA GLY A 423 -13.75 13.49 -10.71
C GLY A 423 -13.70 14.82 -9.96
N SER A 424 -14.84 15.49 -9.84
CA SER A 424 -14.90 16.81 -9.23
C SER A 424 -16.30 17.21 -8.74
N GLY A 425 -16.49 18.48 -8.35
CA GLY A 425 -17.76 19.03 -7.90
C GLY A 425 -17.84 20.56 -8.03
N ILE A 426 -19.08 21.05 -8.16
CA ILE A 426 -19.41 22.46 -7.96
C ILE A 426 -20.32 22.51 -6.74
N SER A 427 -19.87 23.13 -5.65
CA SER A 427 -20.49 23.12 -4.33
C SER A 427 -21.98 23.50 -4.36
N SER A 428 -22.33 24.44 -5.24
CA SER A 428 -23.69 24.96 -5.45
C SER A 428 -24.59 24.09 -6.33
N ILE A 429 -24.05 23.09 -7.03
CA ILE A 429 -24.77 22.25 -8.01
C ILE A 429 -24.69 20.76 -7.65
N GLY A 430 -23.49 20.20 -7.51
CA GLY A 430 -23.23 18.79 -7.24
C GLY A 430 -21.95 18.26 -7.90
N GLY A 431 -21.74 16.95 -7.78
CA GLY A 431 -20.61 16.26 -8.41
C GLY A 431 -20.61 16.37 -9.92
N ASN A 432 -19.42 16.41 -10.52
CA ASN A 432 -19.25 16.56 -11.96
C ASN A 432 -17.97 15.88 -12.45
N LEU A 433 -17.84 15.80 -13.78
CA LEU A 433 -16.61 15.38 -14.44
C LEU A 433 -16.05 16.49 -15.31
N VAL A 434 -14.79 16.85 -15.05
CA VAL A 434 -14.02 17.77 -15.88
C VAL A 434 -13.37 16.99 -17.02
N TYR A 435 -13.50 17.47 -18.25
CA TYR A 435 -13.01 16.76 -19.43
C TYR A 435 -11.88 17.49 -20.16
N TYR A 436 -10.87 16.71 -20.55
CA TYR A 436 -9.68 17.15 -21.26
C TYR A 436 -9.38 16.25 -22.47
N LYS A 437 -8.64 16.80 -23.44
CA LYS A 437 -8.06 16.06 -24.57
C LYS A 437 -6.57 16.32 -24.73
N SER A 438 -5.85 15.33 -25.25
CA SER A 438 -4.44 15.46 -25.62
C SER A 438 -4.11 14.62 -26.86
N GLU A 439 -3.27 15.15 -27.75
CA GLU A 439 -2.73 14.39 -28.89
C GLU A 439 -1.44 13.64 -28.54
N ASP A 440 -0.73 14.07 -27.49
CA ASP A 440 0.64 13.63 -27.17
C ASP A 440 0.81 13.12 -25.73
N PHE A 441 -0.29 13.04 -24.97
CA PHE A 441 -0.35 12.64 -23.55
C PHE A 441 0.34 13.61 -22.58
N LYS A 442 0.93 14.71 -23.08
CA LYS A 442 1.70 15.69 -22.29
C LYS A 442 0.96 17.02 -22.19
N ASN A 443 0.44 17.50 -23.31
CA ASN A 443 -0.28 18.76 -23.40
C ASN A 443 -1.79 18.48 -23.36
N TRP A 444 -2.41 18.80 -22.24
CA TRP A 444 -3.84 18.56 -22.01
C TRP A 444 -4.64 19.86 -22.15
N ASN A 445 -5.62 19.86 -23.04
CA ASN A 445 -6.54 20.97 -23.26
C ASN A 445 -7.83 20.75 -22.49
N TYR A 446 -8.18 21.70 -21.61
CA TYR A 446 -9.49 21.71 -20.97
C TYR A 446 -10.57 21.98 -22.02
N GLU A 447 -11.58 21.11 -22.07
CA GLU A 447 -12.67 21.22 -23.04
C GLU A 447 -13.95 21.77 -22.39
N ARG A 448 -14.45 21.08 -21.36
CA ARG A 448 -15.72 21.42 -20.67
C ARG A 448 -15.94 20.54 -19.43
N ILE A 449 -17.05 20.79 -18.72
CA ILE A 449 -17.65 19.79 -17.84
C ILE A 449 -18.40 18.78 -18.73
N ALA A 450 -18.01 17.51 -18.68
CA ALA A 450 -18.59 16.45 -19.51
C ALA A 450 -19.94 15.96 -18.98
N PHE A 451 -20.11 15.94 -17.67
CA PHE A 451 -21.36 15.57 -17.01
C PHE A 451 -21.46 16.26 -15.65
N GLN A 452 -22.67 16.66 -15.27
CA GLN A 452 -22.95 17.40 -14.05
C GLN A 452 -24.15 16.77 -13.35
N GLY A 453 -23.91 16.26 -12.15
CA GLY A 453 -24.94 15.75 -11.26
C GLY A 453 -25.65 16.86 -10.50
N ARG A 454 -26.72 16.46 -9.79
CA ARG A 454 -27.61 17.32 -9.02
C ARG A 454 -27.58 16.88 -7.57
N LYS A 455 -26.95 17.70 -6.72
CA LYS A 455 -26.91 17.50 -5.26
C LYS A 455 -28.32 17.36 -4.67
N SER A 456 -29.29 18.13 -5.17
CA SER A 456 -30.69 18.07 -4.77
C SER A 456 -31.38 16.73 -5.03
N GLU A 457 -30.82 15.90 -5.91
CA GLU A 457 -31.33 14.56 -6.25
C GLU A 457 -30.54 13.43 -5.57
N GLY A 458 -29.63 13.77 -4.65
CA GLY A 458 -28.82 12.80 -3.92
C GLY A 458 -27.68 12.19 -4.75
N GLU A 459 -27.21 12.92 -5.75
CA GLU A 459 -26.10 12.52 -6.63
C GLU A 459 -24.72 12.87 -6.05
N GLY A 460 -24.64 13.41 -4.83
CA GLY A 460 -23.37 13.73 -4.16
C GLY A 460 -22.87 15.15 -4.43
N ALA A 461 -22.01 15.63 -3.53
CA ALA A 461 -21.43 16.98 -3.62
C ALA A 461 -20.21 17.03 -4.56
N PHE A 462 -19.47 15.92 -4.64
CA PHE A 462 -18.41 15.68 -5.60
C PHE A 462 -18.40 14.20 -6.01
N TRP A 463 -17.70 13.87 -7.08
CA TRP A 463 -17.55 12.50 -7.58
C TRP A 463 -16.09 12.07 -7.58
N GLU A 464 -15.86 10.82 -7.18
CA GLU A 464 -14.57 10.15 -7.19
C GLU A 464 -14.56 9.04 -8.23
N MET A 465 -13.35 8.55 -8.55
CA MET A 465 -13.12 7.32 -9.31
C MET A 465 -14.03 7.16 -10.54
N PRO A 466 -14.06 8.14 -11.46
CA PRO A 466 -14.83 8.01 -12.67
C PRO A 466 -14.30 6.87 -13.55
N VAL A 467 -15.19 6.18 -14.24
CA VAL A 467 -14.86 5.24 -15.31
C VAL A 467 -15.75 5.52 -16.51
N VAL A 468 -15.14 5.69 -17.68
CA VAL A 468 -15.83 5.81 -18.97
C VAL A 468 -15.46 4.61 -19.83
N TYR A 469 -16.39 3.69 -20.06
CA TYR A 469 -16.10 2.44 -20.75
C TYR A 469 -17.12 2.15 -21.85
N GLU A 470 -16.65 1.81 -23.06
CA GLU A 470 -17.50 1.47 -24.20
C GLU A 470 -17.74 -0.05 -24.26
N PHE A 471 -19.00 -0.48 -24.15
CA PHE A 471 -19.41 -1.87 -24.31
C PHE A 471 -19.47 -2.27 -25.80
N PRO A 472 -19.41 -3.58 -26.13
CA PRO A 472 -19.43 -4.07 -27.52
C PRO A 472 -20.64 -3.64 -28.36
N ASN A 473 -21.76 -3.27 -27.72
CA ASN A 473 -22.95 -2.75 -28.41
C ASN A 473 -22.85 -1.24 -28.76
N GLY A 474 -21.71 -0.60 -28.51
CA GLY A 474 -21.45 0.82 -28.73
C GLY A 474 -22.03 1.75 -27.65
N LYS A 475 -22.60 1.22 -26.57
CA LYS A 475 -23.05 2.00 -25.43
C LYS A 475 -21.88 2.29 -24.49
N GLU A 476 -21.83 3.49 -23.94
CA GLU A 476 -20.80 3.88 -22.98
C GLU A 476 -21.38 3.94 -21.57
N MET A 477 -20.65 3.36 -20.64
CA MET A 477 -20.87 3.51 -19.21
C MET A 477 -20.19 4.78 -18.72
N LEU A 478 -20.89 5.53 -17.88
CA LEU A 478 -20.29 6.47 -16.95
C LEU A 478 -20.53 5.95 -15.54
N LEU A 479 -19.49 5.49 -14.88
CA LEU A 479 -19.50 5.07 -13.48
C LEU A 479 -18.78 6.10 -12.63
N VAL A 480 -19.31 6.37 -11.45
CA VAL A 480 -18.70 7.24 -10.44
C VAL A 480 -18.93 6.70 -9.05
N GLN A 481 -18.01 7.03 -8.17
CA GLN A 481 -18.15 6.87 -6.74
C GLN A 481 -18.72 8.18 -6.19
N LYS A 482 -20.03 8.20 -5.86
CA LYS A 482 -20.61 9.41 -5.26
C LYS A 482 -20.28 9.46 -3.78
N THR A 483 -19.73 10.59 -3.34
CA THR A 483 -19.55 10.89 -1.92
C THR A 483 -20.77 11.66 -1.43
N PRO A 484 -21.61 11.06 -0.59
CA PRO A 484 -22.73 11.79 -0.01
C PRO A 484 -22.23 12.69 1.13
N ASP A 485 -23.01 13.71 1.47
CA ASP A 485 -22.71 14.62 2.56
C ASP A 485 -22.80 13.96 3.97
N ALA A 486 -23.32 12.71 4.10
CA ALA A 486 -23.54 12.05 5.42
C ALA A 486 -23.76 10.51 5.45
N THR A 487 -23.33 9.69 4.47
CA THR A 487 -23.53 8.21 4.48
C THR A 487 -22.36 7.50 3.77
N PRO A 488 -22.18 6.16 3.87
CA PRO A 488 -21.07 5.49 3.17
C PRO A 488 -21.15 5.74 1.65
N ALA A 489 -19.98 5.77 1.00
CA ALA A 489 -19.86 5.97 -0.44
C ALA A 489 -20.61 4.86 -1.20
N ILE A 490 -21.24 5.19 -2.34
CA ILE A 490 -21.98 4.23 -3.18
C ILE A 490 -21.54 4.32 -4.64
N THR A 491 -21.18 3.18 -5.24
CA THR A 491 -20.87 3.09 -6.67
C THR A 491 -22.15 3.18 -7.49
N THR A 492 -22.21 4.15 -8.39
CA THR A 492 -23.37 4.38 -9.27
C THR A 492 -22.94 4.57 -10.71
N TYR A 493 -23.83 4.24 -11.65
CA TYR A 493 -23.55 4.35 -13.07
C TYR A 493 -24.75 4.81 -13.90
N TRP A 494 -24.43 5.32 -15.08
CA TRP A 494 -25.33 5.54 -16.19
C TRP A 494 -24.82 4.78 -17.42
N ILE A 495 -25.74 4.43 -18.32
CA ILE A 495 -25.43 3.97 -19.68
C ILE A 495 -25.92 5.03 -20.64
N GLY A 496 -25.14 5.34 -21.68
CA GLY A 496 -25.43 6.42 -22.60
C GLY A 496 -24.43 6.52 -23.75
N GLN A 497 -24.12 7.75 -24.14
CA GLN A 497 -23.16 8.10 -25.20
C GLN A 497 -22.31 9.29 -24.75
N PHE A 498 -21.01 9.22 -25.01
CA PHE A 498 -20.00 10.24 -24.81
C PHE A 498 -19.58 10.79 -26.19
N GLU A 499 -20.17 11.91 -26.57
CA GLU A 499 -19.93 12.53 -27.86
C GLU A 499 -19.54 13.99 -27.70
N ASN A 500 -18.56 14.46 -28.48
CA ASN A 500 -18.14 15.85 -28.49
C ASN A 500 -17.82 16.43 -27.09
N GLY A 501 -17.32 15.57 -26.19
CA GLY A 501 -16.94 15.93 -24.83
C GLY A 501 -18.09 16.04 -23.84
N VAL A 502 -19.27 15.50 -24.16
CA VAL A 502 -20.45 15.49 -23.28
C VAL A 502 -20.97 14.06 -23.17
N PHE A 503 -21.23 13.62 -21.94
CA PHE A 503 -21.95 12.37 -21.70
C PHE A 503 -23.46 12.63 -21.65
N THR A 504 -24.22 11.91 -22.47
CA THR A 504 -25.68 11.95 -22.52
C THR A 504 -26.22 10.59 -22.06
N PRO A 505 -26.85 10.51 -20.88
CA PRO A 505 -27.37 9.24 -20.38
C PRO A 505 -28.67 8.83 -21.10
N ASP A 506 -28.86 7.52 -21.28
CA ASP A 506 -30.11 6.93 -21.81
C ASP A 506 -31.26 7.00 -20.79
N PHE A 507 -30.94 7.19 -19.51
CA PHE A 507 -31.90 7.29 -18.41
C PHE A 507 -31.44 8.33 -17.38
N GLU A 508 -32.39 9.07 -16.79
CA GLU A 508 -32.04 10.21 -15.93
C GLU A 508 -31.33 9.79 -14.64
N LYS A 509 -31.85 8.78 -13.94
CA LYS A 509 -31.37 8.39 -12.61
C LYS A 509 -30.27 7.34 -12.67
N ALA A 510 -29.15 7.59 -12.00
CA ALA A 510 -28.08 6.62 -11.85
C ALA A 510 -28.60 5.31 -11.25
N LYS A 511 -28.15 4.18 -11.79
CA LYS A 511 -28.36 2.86 -11.20
C LYS A 511 -27.26 2.62 -10.15
N LYS A 512 -27.59 1.89 -9.09
CA LYS A 512 -26.58 1.35 -8.15
C LYS A 512 -25.90 0.15 -8.80
N LEU A 513 -24.62 -0.02 -8.54
CA LEU A 513 -23.88 -1.17 -9.07
C LEU A 513 -24.18 -2.46 -8.28
N GLU A 514 -24.22 -2.38 -6.95
CA GLU A 514 -24.55 -3.50 -6.08
C GLU A 514 -25.96 -3.40 -5.48
N VAL A 515 -26.49 -4.57 -5.12
CA VAL A 515 -27.74 -4.70 -4.35
C VAL A 515 -27.56 -4.18 -2.93
N VAL A 516 -26.57 -4.73 -2.20
CA VAL A 516 -26.16 -4.31 -0.85
C VAL A 516 -24.75 -3.72 -0.95
N ASN A 517 -24.59 -2.47 -0.52
CA ASN A 517 -23.37 -1.70 -0.73
C ASN A 517 -22.18 -2.24 0.08
N GLY A 518 -21.07 -2.56 -0.59
CA GLY A 518 -19.79 -2.94 0.00
C GLY A 518 -18.60 -2.94 -0.98
N PHE A 519 -18.85 -2.78 -2.28
CA PHE A 519 -17.89 -2.75 -3.38
C PHE A 519 -17.79 -1.35 -3.98
N LEU A 520 -16.59 -0.79 -3.92
CA LEU A 520 -16.34 0.60 -4.29
C LEU A 520 -15.23 0.69 -5.35
N SER A 521 -15.26 1.80 -6.09
CA SER A 521 -14.16 2.22 -6.97
C SER A 521 -13.61 1.13 -7.91
N PRO A 522 -14.46 0.43 -8.68
CA PRO A 522 -14.00 -0.62 -9.59
C PRO A 522 -13.15 -0.07 -10.72
N THR A 523 -12.09 -0.80 -11.04
CA THR A 523 -11.35 -0.66 -12.29
C THR A 523 -11.85 -1.66 -13.31
N VAL A 524 -11.99 -1.24 -14.57
CA VAL A 524 -12.65 -2.01 -15.62
C VAL A 524 -11.77 -2.06 -16.87
N THR A 525 -11.62 -3.26 -17.45
CA THR A 525 -10.90 -3.48 -18.71
C THR A 525 -11.55 -4.59 -19.53
N GLU A 526 -11.29 -4.64 -20.83
CA GLU A 526 -11.38 -5.91 -21.56
C GLU A 526 -10.19 -6.78 -21.18
N ASP A 527 -10.43 -8.05 -20.88
CA ASP A 527 -9.40 -9.02 -20.52
C ASP A 527 -8.84 -9.74 -21.77
N LYS A 528 -7.84 -10.62 -21.63
CA LYS A 528 -7.27 -11.33 -22.80
C LYS A 528 -8.26 -12.24 -23.53
N GLU A 529 -9.34 -12.63 -22.85
CA GLU A 529 -10.36 -13.54 -23.36
C GLU A 529 -11.55 -12.78 -23.98
N GLY A 530 -11.49 -11.44 -23.98
CA GLY A 530 -12.52 -10.55 -24.52
C GLY A 530 -13.68 -10.29 -23.55
N LEU A 531 -13.52 -10.62 -22.27
CA LEU A 531 -14.51 -10.38 -21.22
C LEU A 531 -14.29 -9.00 -20.60
N ILE A 532 -15.37 -8.25 -20.40
CA ILE A 532 -15.30 -6.99 -19.66
C ILE A 532 -15.17 -7.33 -18.18
N THR A 533 -13.97 -7.15 -17.66
CA THR A 533 -13.58 -7.55 -16.32
C THR A 533 -13.49 -6.36 -15.39
N ALA A 534 -14.02 -6.50 -14.18
CA ALA A 534 -13.93 -5.50 -13.13
C ALA A 534 -13.42 -6.09 -11.81
N ILE A 535 -12.65 -5.27 -11.09
CA ILE A 535 -12.18 -5.52 -9.72
C ILE A 535 -12.31 -4.20 -8.95
N GLY A 536 -12.80 -4.25 -7.72
CA GLY A 536 -13.04 -3.07 -6.88
C GLY A 536 -12.60 -3.30 -5.44
N ILE A 537 -12.46 -2.23 -4.66
CA ILE A 537 -12.11 -2.33 -3.24
C ILE A 537 -13.33 -2.76 -2.42
N ILE A 538 -13.05 -3.60 -1.42
CA ILE A 538 -13.95 -3.95 -0.33
C ILE A 538 -13.32 -3.45 0.99
N PRO A 539 -13.74 -2.28 1.51
CA PRO A 539 -13.22 -1.76 2.77
C PRO A 539 -13.63 -2.69 3.93
N ASP A 540 -12.79 -2.80 4.95
CA ASP A 540 -13.12 -3.57 6.16
C ASP A 540 -14.21 -2.90 7.01
N GLU A 541 -14.22 -1.57 7.04
CA GLU A 541 -15.13 -0.74 7.85
C GLU A 541 -15.06 -1.06 9.36
N VAL A 542 -13.86 -1.40 9.85
CA VAL A 542 -13.58 -1.67 11.27
C VAL A 542 -12.93 -0.47 11.96
N ASP A 543 -12.89 -0.48 13.29
CA ASP A 543 -12.24 0.56 14.08
C ASP A 543 -10.73 0.61 13.83
N ALA A 544 -10.15 1.81 13.90
CA ALA A 544 -8.72 2.06 13.73
C ALA A 544 -7.85 1.14 14.61
N GLN A 545 -8.27 0.89 15.86
CA GLN A 545 -7.54 -0.02 16.75
C GLN A 545 -7.52 -1.45 16.21
N PHE A 546 -8.63 -1.92 15.64
CA PHE A 546 -8.71 -3.27 15.06
C PHE A 546 -7.87 -3.38 13.78
N GLN A 547 -7.72 -2.30 13.00
CA GLN A 547 -6.80 -2.26 11.87
C GLN A 547 -5.33 -2.38 12.33
N MET A 548 -4.95 -1.70 13.43
CA MET A 548 -3.61 -1.85 14.02
C MET A 548 -3.33 -3.27 14.50
N GLU A 549 -4.30 -3.90 15.16
CA GLU A 549 -4.20 -5.29 15.62
C GLU A 549 -4.02 -6.28 14.46
N GLN A 550 -4.62 -5.98 13.30
CA GLN A 550 -4.47 -6.78 12.08
C GLN A 550 -3.13 -6.55 11.37
N GLY A 551 -2.60 -5.32 11.41
CA GLY A 551 -1.42 -4.92 10.63
C GLY A 551 -1.68 -4.78 9.12
N TRP A 552 -2.93 -4.90 8.68
CA TRP A 552 -3.35 -4.65 7.31
C TRP A 552 -4.77 -4.11 7.27
N ALA A 553 -5.14 -3.46 6.16
CA ALA A 553 -6.48 -2.93 5.95
C ALA A 553 -6.93 -3.05 4.49
N HIS A 554 -8.23 -3.33 4.34
CA HIS A 554 -8.95 -3.44 3.07
C HIS A 554 -8.40 -4.54 2.14
N LEU A 555 -9.09 -4.76 1.02
CA LEU A 555 -8.77 -5.77 -0.01
C LEU A 555 -9.58 -5.50 -1.27
N PHE A 556 -9.38 -6.31 -2.30
CA PHE A 556 -10.07 -6.23 -3.58
C PHE A 556 -11.00 -7.42 -3.79
N SER A 557 -12.10 -7.20 -4.51
CA SER A 557 -13.05 -8.25 -4.88
C SER A 557 -12.39 -9.34 -5.70
N VAL A 558 -13.06 -10.49 -5.79
CA VAL A 558 -12.83 -11.43 -6.88
C VAL A 558 -13.08 -10.74 -8.24
N PRO A 559 -12.40 -11.17 -9.32
CA PRO A 559 -12.70 -10.67 -10.66
C PRO A 559 -14.14 -10.95 -11.07
N GLN A 560 -14.80 -9.93 -11.60
CA GLN A 560 -16.18 -9.97 -12.08
C GLN A 560 -16.20 -9.80 -13.59
N VAL A 561 -17.18 -10.42 -14.26
CA VAL A 561 -17.50 -10.20 -15.67
C VAL A 561 -18.76 -9.36 -15.77
N TRP A 562 -18.70 -8.27 -16.53
CA TRP A 562 -19.79 -7.33 -16.73
C TRP A 562 -20.32 -7.41 -18.16
N GLU A 563 -21.64 -7.47 -18.29
CA GLU A 563 -22.32 -7.37 -19.58
C GLU A 563 -23.48 -6.38 -19.46
N LEU A 564 -24.03 -5.93 -20.59
CA LEU A 564 -25.29 -5.19 -20.59
C LEU A 564 -26.44 -6.10 -21.01
N ASP A 565 -27.52 -6.09 -20.22
CA ASP A 565 -28.78 -6.68 -20.63
C ASP A 565 -29.54 -5.79 -21.63
N GLU A 566 -30.70 -6.27 -22.10
CA GLU A 566 -31.58 -5.54 -23.02
C GLU A 566 -32.13 -4.22 -22.43
N SER A 567 -32.06 -4.05 -21.10
CA SER A 567 -32.52 -2.87 -20.36
C SER A 567 -31.40 -1.88 -20.02
N ASN A 568 -30.20 -2.07 -20.60
CA ASN A 568 -28.99 -1.32 -20.29
C ASN A 568 -28.68 -1.34 -18.78
N THR A 569 -28.88 -2.48 -18.14
CA THR A 569 -28.45 -2.79 -16.77
C THR A 569 -27.17 -3.62 -16.86
N ILE A 570 -26.18 -3.26 -16.04
CA ILE A 570 -24.96 -4.06 -15.91
C ILE A 570 -25.33 -5.34 -15.18
N VAL A 571 -25.12 -6.47 -15.85
CA VAL A 571 -25.24 -7.80 -15.24
C VAL A 571 -23.86 -8.25 -14.80
N ILE A 572 -23.76 -8.74 -13.56
CA ILE A 572 -22.48 -9.02 -12.91
C ILE A 572 -22.38 -10.52 -12.62
N LYS A 573 -21.32 -11.14 -13.14
CA LYS A 573 -21.04 -12.57 -13.00
C LYS A 573 -19.66 -12.78 -12.37
N PRO A 574 -19.43 -13.88 -11.64
CA PRO A 574 -18.09 -14.23 -11.20
C PRO A 574 -17.25 -14.67 -12.40
N HIS A 575 -15.99 -14.23 -12.46
CA HIS A 575 -15.10 -14.57 -13.56
C HIS A 575 -14.82 -16.09 -13.64
N PRO A 576 -14.79 -16.71 -14.84
CA PRO A 576 -14.59 -18.16 -14.98
C PRO A 576 -13.28 -18.68 -14.35
N ASN A 577 -12.22 -17.87 -14.33
CA ASN A 577 -10.94 -18.26 -13.72
C ASN A 577 -11.06 -18.57 -12.21
N LEU A 578 -12.10 -18.09 -11.51
CA LEU A 578 -12.32 -18.48 -10.12
C LEU A 578 -12.55 -19.99 -9.96
N GLU A 579 -13.00 -20.68 -11.00
CA GLU A 579 -13.19 -22.13 -10.97
C GLU A 579 -11.85 -22.89 -10.84
N THR A 580 -10.71 -22.28 -11.18
CA THR A 580 -9.39 -22.90 -11.01
C THR A 580 -8.99 -23.03 -9.54
N LEU A 581 -9.65 -22.29 -8.64
CA LEU A 581 -9.42 -22.34 -7.20
C LEU A 581 -10.17 -23.49 -6.50
N ARG A 582 -11.11 -24.14 -7.20
CA ARG A 582 -11.96 -25.20 -6.62
C ARG A 582 -11.14 -26.43 -6.26
N GLY A 583 -11.08 -26.72 -4.96
CA GLY A 583 -10.55 -27.97 -4.40
C GLY A 583 -11.66 -28.97 -4.10
N ASP A 584 -11.58 -29.60 -2.92
CA ASP A 584 -12.50 -30.67 -2.51
C ASP A 584 -13.97 -30.23 -2.55
N GLN A 585 -14.80 -31.05 -3.20
CA GLN A 585 -16.23 -30.81 -3.36
C GLN A 585 -17.08 -31.59 -2.34
N LYS A 586 -18.14 -30.97 -1.83
CA LYS A 586 -19.25 -31.64 -1.15
C LYS A 586 -20.59 -31.16 -1.69
N THR A 587 -21.50 -32.10 -1.94
CA THR A 587 -22.85 -31.79 -2.44
C THR A 587 -23.93 -32.28 -1.48
N PHE A 588 -24.96 -31.46 -1.31
CA PHE A 588 -26.14 -31.69 -0.50
C PHE A 588 -27.37 -31.49 -1.39
N THR A 589 -28.14 -32.54 -1.64
CA THR A 589 -29.28 -32.50 -2.59
C THR A 589 -30.62 -32.75 -1.90
N GLY A 590 -31.67 -32.11 -2.41
CA GLY A 590 -33.03 -32.30 -1.94
C GLY A 590 -33.21 -31.87 -0.49
N LEU A 591 -32.51 -30.81 -0.07
CA LEU A 591 -32.68 -30.24 1.26
C LEU A 591 -34.09 -29.66 1.38
N THR A 592 -34.82 -30.03 2.43
CA THR A 592 -36.09 -29.40 2.80
C THR A 592 -35.85 -28.52 4.02
N LEU A 593 -35.90 -27.20 3.82
CA LEU A 593 -35.69 -26.20 4.85
C LEU A 593 -37.03 -25.88 5.53
N GLU A 594 -37.08 -26.08 6.84
CA GLU A 594 -38.24 -25.81 7.70
C GLU A 594 -37.88 -24.83 8.83
N ALA A 595 -38.88 -24.10 9.33
CA ALA A 595 -38.74 -23.05 10.34
C ALA A 595 -37.96 -23.43 11.63
N THR A 596 -38.02 -24.70 12.04
CA THR A 596 -37.33 -25.19 13.25
C THR A 596 -36.14 -26.09 12.95
N GLY A 597 -35.85 -26.35 11.68
CA GLY A 597 -34.73 -27.21 11.31
C GLY A 597 -33.39 -26.48 11.34
N SER A 598 -32.33 -27.25 11.45
CA SER A 598 -30.94 -26.79 11.46
C SER A 598 -30.04 -27.92 10.99
N ASN A 599 -28.75 -27.62 10.77
CA ASN A 599 -27.75 -28.60 10.38
C ASN A 599 -28.04 -29.25 9.01
N TYR A 600 -28.52 -28.46 8.05
CA TYR A 600 -28.84 -28.94 6.71
C TYR A 600 -27.60 -29.32 5.90
N LEU A 601 -26.46 -28.71 6.23
CA LEU A 601 -25.17 -28.98 5.60
C LEU A 601 -24.30 -29.96 6.42
N ASN A 602 -24.90 -30.76 7.31
CA ASN A 602 -24.26 -31.84 8.06
C ASN A 602 -22.93 -31.43 8.74
N ASN A 603 -22.98 -30.37 9.55
CA ASN A 603 -21.86 -29.80 10.29
C ASN A 603 -20.68 -29.45 9.36
N TYR A 604 -20.96 -28.91 8.19
CA TYR A 604 -19.92 -28.33 7.34
C TYR A 604 -19.25 -27.16 8.05
N ASN A 605 -17.91 -27.16 8.04
CA ASN A 605 -17.07 -26.17 8.69
C ASN A 605 -15.93 -25.81 7.75
N GLU A 606 -15.84 -24.54 7.35
CA GLU A 606 -14.78 -24.03 6.50
C GLU A 606 -14.73 -22.49 6.56
N ARG A 607 -13.58 -21.90 6.19
CA ARG A 607 -13.38 -20.43 6.14
C ARG A 607 -13.08 -19.90 4.74
N HIS A 608 -12.68 -20.79 3.83
CA HIS A 608 -12.28 -20.44 2.47
C HIS A 608 -12.96 -21.39 1.50
N PHE A 609 -14.03 -20.94 0.85
CA PHE A 609 -14.82 -21.78 -0.05
C PHE A 609 -15.66 -20.98 -1.04
N GLU A 610 -15.97 -21.64 -2.15
CA GLU A 610 -17.07 -21.29 -3.03
C GLU A 610 -18.28 -22.17 -2.70
N LEU A 611 -19.48 -21.60 -2.65
CA LEU A 611 -20.75 -22.30 -2.48
C LEU A 611 -21.71 -21.95 -3.62
N ASN A 612 -22.19 -22.96 -4.33
CA ASN A 612 -23.25 -22.85 -5.32
C ASN A 612 -24.52 -23.45 -4.76
N ALA A 613 -25.62 -22.69 -4.81
CA ALA A 613 -26.92 -23.13 -4.33
C ALA A 613 -28.02 -22.79 -5.33
N THR A 614 -28.87 -23.77 -5.63
CA THR A 614 -30.15 -23.56 -6.32
C THR A 614 -31.25 -23.68 -5.28
N ILE A 615 -31.95 -22.58 -5.02
CA ILE A 615 -32.95 -22.48 -3.95
C ILE A 615 -34.33 -22.30 -4.59
N ASN A 616 -35.22 -23.27 -4.41
CA ASN A 616 -36.65 -23.04 -4.60
C ASN A 616 -37.21 -22.45 -3.31
N THR A 617 -37.60 -21.18 -3.39
CA THR A 617 -37.95 -20.35 -2.24
C THR A 617 -39.24 -20.76 -1.54
N GLY A 618 -40.08 -21.58 -2.18
CA GLY A 618 -41.31 -22.12 -1.61
C GLY A 618 -42.24 -21.04 -1.06
N ASP A 619 -42.75 -21.24 0.16
CA ASP A 619 -43.61 -20.30 0.87
C ASP A 619 -42.92 -19.63 2.07
N ALA A 620 -41.59 -19.75 2.17
CA ALA A 620 -40.81 -19.15 3.24
C ALA A 620 -40.87 -17.60 3.20
N ASN A 621 -40.99 -16.97 4.37
CA ASN A 621 -40.91 -15.50 4.50
C ASN A 621 -39.45 -15.02 4.44
N GLN A 622 -38.52 -15.86 4.89
CA GLN A 622 -37.08 -15.63 4.78
C GLN A 622 -36.38 -16.93 4.44
N VAL A 623 -35.37 -16.89 3.58
CA VAL A 623 -34.51 -18.04 3.26
C VAL A 623 -33.09 -17.57 3.01
N GLY A 624 -32.10 -18.33 3.47
CA GLY A 624 -30.70 -17.97 3.26
C GLY A 624 -29.70 -18.86 4.01
N PHE A 625 -28.55 -18.26 4.29
CA PHE A 625 -27.35 -18.90 4.80
C PHE A 625 -26.92 -18.30 6.13
N ILE A 626 -26.20 -19.13 6.90
CA ILE A 626 -25.48 -18.76 8.10
C ILE A 626 -24.01 -19.12 7.88
N PHE A 627 -23.12 -18.16 8.03
CA PHE A 627 -21.67 -18.30 7.93
C PHE A 627 -20.99 -17.95 9.26
N GLY A 628 -19.77 -18.44 9.46
CA GLY A 628 -19.00 -18.16 10.67
C GLY A 628 -19.74 -18.54 11.96
N LYS A 629 -20.54 -19.61 11.93
CA LYS A 629 -21.37 -20.02 13.07
C LYS A 629 -20.52 -20.71 14.13
N SER A 630 -20.48 -20.18 15.35
CA SER A 630 -19.83 -20.84 16.48
C SER A 630 -20.70 -22.00 17.03
N PRO A 631 -20.09 -23.08 17.57
CA PRO A 631 -20.85 -24.20 18.13
C PRO A 631 -21.82 -23.83 19.26
N ASP A 632 -21.52 -22.75 20.00
CA ASP A 632 -22.36 -22.21 21.06
C ASP A 632 -23.36 -21.13 20.59
N GLY A 633 -23.38 -20.82 19.29
CA GLY A 633 -24.29 -19.86 18.65
C GLY A 633 -24.09 -18.41 19.08
N LYS A 634 -22.93 -18.08 19.67
CA LYS A 634 -22.59 -16.70 20.07
C LYS A 634 -22.16 -15.83 18.89
N GLU A 635 -21.45 -16.42 17.92
CA GLU A 635 -21.09 -15.74 16.68
C GLU A 635 -21.79 -16.40 15.49
N GLU A 636 -22.41 -15.60 14.63
CA GLU A 636 -23.01 -16.00 13.36
C GLU A 636 -23.16 -14.79 12.43
N TYR A 637 -23.01 -15.01 11.12
CA TYR A 637 -23.23 -14.03 10.08
C TYR A 637 -24.32 -14.52 9.14
N LYS A 638 -25.43 -13.78 8.99
CA LYS A 638 -26.57 -14.23 8.19
C LYS A 638 -26.70 -13.46 6.89
N VAL A 639 -26.98 -14.19 5.83
CA VAL A 639 -27.24 -13.65 4.50
C VAL A 639 -28.51 -14.28 3.99
N TYR A 640 -29.56 -13.50 3.81
CA TYR A 640 -30.87 -14.04 3.47
C TYR A 640 -31.70 -13.06 2.67
N TYR A 641 -32.67 -13.60 1.95
CA TYR A 641 -33.69 -12.80 1.29
C TYR A 641 -34.94 -12.71 2.19
N ASP A 642 -35.47 -11.51 2.38
CA ASP A 642 -36.71 -11.25 3.12
C ASP A 642 -37.83 -10.87 2.14
N PHE A 643 -38.82 -11.76 2.01
CA PHE A 643 -39.95 -11.56 1.10
C PHE A 643 -40.94 -10.49 1.56
N THR A 644 -40.92 -10.13 2.86
CA THR A 644 -41.78 -9.07 3.41
C THR A 644 -41.30 -7.70 2.94
N THR A 645 -39.99 -7.49 2.90
CA THR A 645 -39.38 -6.22 2.48
C THR A 645 -38.88 -6.24 1.03
N GLN A 646 -38.84 -7.40 0.38
CA GLN A 646 -38.24 -7.63 -0.95
C GLN A 646 -36.77 -7.23 -0.99
N GLN A 647 -36.01 -7.66 0.01
CA GLN A 647 -34.61 -7.27 0.18
C GLN A 647 -33.71 -8.47 0.43
N TRP A 648 -32.52 -8.43 -0.16
CA TRP A 648 -31.37 -9.13 0.39
C TRP A 648 -30.94 -8.44 1.69
N VAL A 649 -30.62 -9.24 2.70
CA VAL A 649 -30.21 -8.81 4.03
C VAL A 649 -28.87 -9.44 4.37
N VAL A 650 -27.94 -8.59 4.77
CA VAL A 650 -26.64 -8.94 5.34
C VAL A 650 -26.67 -8.53 6.80
N ASP A 651 -26.80 -9.51 7.70
CA ASP A 651 -26.96 -9.30 9.14
C ASP A 651 -25.66 -9.63 9.87
N ALA A 652 -24.93 -8.57 10.27
CA ALA A 652 -23.70 -8.65 11.03
C ALA A 652 -23.91 -8.55 12.55
N SER A 653 -25.14 -8.52 13.05
CA SER A 653 -25.46 -8.21 14.46
C SER A 653 -24.83 -9.17 15.48
N LYS A 654 -24.52 -10.39 15.05
CA LYS A 654 -23.81 -11.40 15.84
C LYS A 654 -22.52 -11.88 15.17
N SER A 655 -21.99 -11.15 14.20
CA SER A 655 -20.82 -11.60 13.45
C SER A 655 -19.52 -11.62 14.26
N SER A 656 -19.48 -10.89 15.38
CA SER A 656 -18.28 -10.70 16.20
C SER A 656 -18.61 -10.41 17.67
N LEU A 657 -17.80 -10.94 18.59
CA LEU A 657 -17.81 -10.52 20.00
C LEU A 657 -17.05 -9.20 20.22
N SER A 658 -16.20 -8.79 19.28
CA SER A 658 -15.44 -7.54 19.39
C SER A 658 -16.37 -6.31 19.33
N SER A 659 -16.06 -5.30 20.14
CA SER A 659 -16.70 -3.97 20.03
C SER A 659 -16.07 -3.10 18.94
N LEU A 660 -14.92 -3.52 18.40
CA LEU A 660 -14.16 -2.79 17.39
C LEU A 660 -14.60 -3.13 15.95
N VAL A 661 -15.54 -4.06 15.81
CA VAL A 661 -16.05 -4.54 14.52
C VAL A 661 -17.47 -4.01 14.31
N ARG A 662 -17.77 -3.59 13.07
CA ARG A 662 -19.11 -3.19 12.64
C ARG A 662 -20.09 -4.38 12.69
N LYS A 663 -21.25 -4.17 13.31
CA LYS A 663 -22.27 -5.22 13.56
C LYS A 663 -23.69 -4.78 13.18
N ASP A 664 -23.82 -3.98 12.14
CA ASP A 664 -25.11 -3.51 11.66
C ASP A 664 -25.77 -4.49 10.69
N ILE A 665 -27.01 -4.18 10.31
CA ILE A 665 -27.78 -4.93 9.32
C ILE A 665 -27.88 -4.05 8.07
N ARG A 666 -27.43 -4.58 6.94
CA ARG A 666 -27.44 -3.87 5.64
C ARG A 666 -28.40 -4.58 4.70
N THR A 667 -29.16 -3.81 3.93
CA THR A 667 -30.18 -4.37 3.04
C THR A 667 -30.16 -3.72 1.65
N GLY A 668 -30.72 -4.44 0.68
CA GLY A 668 -30.75 -4.03 -0.71
C GLY A 668 -31.96 -4.61 -1.42
N TYR A 669 -32.71 -3.78 -2.14
CA TYR A 669 -33.87 -4.23 -2.91
C TYR A 669 -33.45 -5.09 -4.10
N TYR A 670 -34.10 -6.24 -4.27
CA TYR A 670 -33.92 -7.12 -5.42
C TYR A 670 -35.22 -7.90 -5.67
N PRO A 671 -35.75 -7.97 -6.89
CA PRO A 671 -37.11 -8.49 -7.10
C PRO A 671 -37.16 -10.03 -7.20
N VAL A 672 -37.47 -10.71 -6.10
CA VAL A 672 -37.76 -12.17 -6.04
C VAL A 672 -39.14 -12.42 -5.44
N LYS A 673 -39.89 -13.37 -5.99
CA LYS A 673 -41.19 -13.82 -5.46
C LYS A 673 -41.07 -15.17 -4.78
N GLN A 674 -41.94 -15.41 -3.80
CA GLN A 674 -42.09 -16.73 -3.20
C GLN A 674 -42.47 -17.76 -4.28
N GLY A 675 -41.80 -18.91 -4.26
CA GLY A 675 -41.93 -19.98 -5.22
C GLY A 675 -40.99 -19.86 -6.42
N ASP A 676 -40.27 -18.75 -6.56
CA ASP A 676 -39.21 -18.64 -7.57
C ASP A 676 -38.03 -19.56 -7.21
N VAL A 677 -37.30 -19.96 -8.25
CA VAL A 677 -36.01 -20.64 -8.13
C VAL A 677 -34.93 -19.58 -8.31
N VAL A 678 -34.02 -19.50 -7.34
CA VAL A 678 -32.91 -18.54 -7.32
C VAL A 678 -31.60 -19.30 -7.29
N ASP A 679 -30.68 -18.96 -8.19
CA ASP A 679 -29.33 -19.49 -8.19
C ASP A 679 -28.39 -18.49 -7.48
N VAL A 680 -27.65 -18.98 -6.50
CA VAL A 680 -26.73 -18.17 -5.70
C VAL A 680 -25.35 -18.80 -5.72
N ARG A 681 -24.34 -18.01 -6.10
CA ARG A 681 -22.93 -18.36 -5.99
C ARG A 681 -22.28 -17.45 -4.95
N VAL A 682 -21.77 -18.04 -3.87
CA VAL A 682 -21.21 -17.35 -2.72
C VAL A 682 -19.72 -17.65 -2.61
N PHE A 683 -18.92 -16.63 -2.38
CA PHE A 683 -17.51 -16.75 -2.05
C PHE A 683 -17.31 -16.30 -0.60
N ILE A 684 -16.76 -17.19 0.23
CA ILE A 684 -16.37 -16.91 1.61
C ILE A 684 -14.86 -17.05 1.72
N ASP A 685 -14.19 -15.96 2.09
CA ASP A 685 -12.73 -15.91 2.22
C ASP A 685 -12.30 -15.19 3.50
N GLY A 686 -12.17 -15.94 4.59
CA GLY A 686 -11.82 -15.39 5.90
C GLY A 686 -12.90 -14.41 6.38
N SER A 687 -12.67 -13.10 6.18
CA SER A 687 -13.58 -12.01 6.57
C SER A 687 -14.49 -11.50 5.45
N VAL A 688 -14.41 -12.05 4.24
CA VAL A 688 -15.14 -11.54 3.06
C VAL A 688 -16.28 -12.47 2.67
N LEU A 689 -17.38 -11.84 2.27
CA LEU A 689 -18.51 -12.43 1.58
C LEU A 689 -18.69 -11.73 0.23
N GLU A 690 -18.74 -12.47 -0.86
CA GLU A 690 -19.30 -12.00 -2.12
C GLU A 690 -20.41 -12.93 -2.60
N VAL A 691 -21.55 -12.36 -3.00
CA VAL A 691 -22.74 -13.10 -3.44
C VAL A 691 -23.14 -12.68 -4.83
N PHE A 692 -23.22 -13.64 -5.74
CA PHE A 692 -23.73 -13.47 -7.10
C PHE A 692 -25.09 -14.16 -7.19
N VAL A 693 -26.10 -13.43 -7.65
CA VAL A 693 -27.50 -13.88 -7.72
C VAL A 693 -27.91 -13.97 -9.18
N ASP A 694 -28.37 -15.15 -9.60
CA ASP A 694 -28.84 -15.50 -10.94
C ASP A 694 -27.87 -15.16 -12.08
N ASN A 695 -26.58 -14.95 -11.79
CA ASN A 695 -25.62 -14.34 -12.73
C ASN A 695 -26.10 -12.99 -13.30
N GLN A 696 -26.91 -12.25 -12.53
CA GLN A 696 -27.48 -10.96 -12.89
C GLN A 696 -26.99 -9.82 -11.99
N SER A 697 -26.75 -10.12 -10.71
CA SER A 697 -26.43 -9.09 -9.72
C SER A 697 -25.48 -9.61 -8.66
N HIS A 698 -24.87 -8.67 -7.96
CA HIS A 698 -23.84 -8.93 -6.97
C HIS A 698 -24.01 -8.05 -5.74
N PHE A 699 -23.52 -8.54 -4.60
CA PHE A 699 -23.30 -7.74 -3.41
C PHE A 699 -22.23 -8.32 -2.49
N THR A 700 -21.66 -7.45 -1.66
CA THR A 700 -20.51 -7.75 -0.82
C THR A 700 -20.77 -7.54 0.67
N GLY A 701 -20.11 -8.35 1.50
CA GLY A 701 -20.11 -8.26 2.94
C GLY A 701 -18.74 -8.45 3.58
N ARG A 702 -18.56 -7.86 4.77
CA ARG A 702 -17.44 -8.15 5.66
C ARG A 702 -17.95 -8.64 7.00
N PHE A 703 -17.22 -9.56 7.62
CA PHE A 703 -17.47 -10.07 8.96
C PHE A 703 -16.18 -10.54 9.63
N PHE A 704 -16.03 -10.36 10.93
CA PHE A 704 -14.77 -10.63 11.66
C PHE A 704 -15.05 -11.42 12.94
N PRO A 705 -15.27 -12.74 12.85
CA PRO A 705 -15.48 -13.56 14.03
C PRO A 705 -14.23 -13.53 14.92
N THR A 706 -14.43 -13.55 16.24
CA THR A 706 -13.34 -13.59 17.22
C THR A 706 -13.04 -15.00 17.72
N LEU A 707 -13.97 -15.94 17.54
CA LEU A 707 -13.81 -17.32 17.94
C LEU A 707 -13.18 -18.14 16.81
N ALA A 708 -12.02 -18.75 17.08
CA ALA A 708 -11.33 -19.59 16.11
C ALA A 708 -12.16 -20.81 15.62
N ASN A 709 -13.19 -21.21 16.37
CA ASN A 709 -14.13 -22.28 15.99
C ASN A 709 -15.45 -21.79 15.37
N ALA A 710 -15.58 -20.48 15.11
CA ALA A 710 -16.69 -19.90 14.35
C ALA A 710 -16.49 -20.16 12.84
N THR A 711 -16.65 -21.42 12.45
CA THR A 711 -16.42 -21.93 11.08
C THR A 711 -17.67 -22.56 10.47
N GLY A 712 -18.75 -22.68 11.23
CA GLY A 712 -19.93 -23.41 10.78
C GLY A 712 -20.63 -22.70 9.62
N VAL A 713 -21.08 -23.52 8.65
CA VAL A 713 -21.91 -23.09 7.52
C VAL A 713 -23.22 -23.85 7.56
N ASP A 714 -24.33 -23.16 7.41
CA ASP A 714 -25.66 -23.76 7.44
C ASP A 714 -26.65 -22.96 6.59
N MET A 715 -27.84 -23.52 6.38
CA MET A 715 -28.97 -22.82 5.76
C MET A 715 -30.12 -22.65 6.75
N PHE A 716 -31.06 -21.77 6.43
CA PHE A 716 -32.32 -21.67 7.16
C PHE A 716 -33.46 -21.19 6.27
N ALA A 717 -34.68 -21.48 6.70
CA ALA A 717 -35.92 -20.86 6.20
C ALA A 717 -36.80 -20.50 7.39
N ASN A 718 -37.43 -19.32 7.39
CA ASN A 718 -38.35 -18.87 8.43
C ASN A 718 -39.74 -18.57 7.84
N GLY A 719 -40.79 -18.81 8.61
CA GLY A 719 -42.16 -18.43 8.24
C GLY A 719 -42.78 -19.24 7.09
N GLY A 720 -42.19 -20.37 6.73
CA GLY A 720 -42.63 -21.29 5.68
C GLY A 720 -41.55 -22.33 5.38
N THR A 721 -41.57 -22.89 4.19
CA THR A 721 -40.67 -23.94 3.70
C THR A 721 -39.99 -23.54 2.40
N ALA A 722 -38.76 -24.01 2.21
CA ALA A 722 -37.99 -23.87 0.98
C ALA A 722 -37.26 -25.18 0.69
N THR A 723 -36.79 -25.37 -0.54
CA THR A 723 -35.91 -26.50 -0.88
C THR A 723 -34.65 -26.01 -1.56
N ALA A 724 -33.54 -26.73 -1.37
CA ALA A 724 -32.26 -26.34 -1.94
C ALA A 724 -31.39 -27.54 -2.35
N ASP A 725 -30.62 -27.34 -3.41
CA ASP A 725 -29.46 -28.14 -3.75
C ASP A 725 -28.22 -27.26 -3.57
N VAL A 726 -27.22 -27.75 -2.83
CA VAL A 726 -26.01 -26.99 -2.50
C VAL A 726 -24.77 -27.80 -2.86
N THR A 727 -23.81 -27.17 -3.51
CA THR A 727 -22.46 -27.70 -3.70
C THR A 727 -21.44 -26.71 -3.16
N VAL A 728 -20.52 -27.19 -2.33
CA VAL A 728 -19.44 -26.40 -1.75
C VAL A 728 -18.10 -26.93 -2.25
N PHE A 729 -17.23 -26.02 -2.67
CA PHE A 729 -15.85 -26.27 -3.09
C PHE A 729 -14.92 -25.60 -2.10
N LYS A 730 -14.11 -26.40 -1.39
CA LYS A 730 -13.06 -25.87 -0.52
C LYS A 730 -12.00 -25.18 -1.38
N ILE A 731 -11.48 -24.04 -0.92
CA ILE A 731 -10.36 -23.32 -1.56
C ILE A 731 -9.14 -23.40 -0.64
N THR A 732 -7.98 -23.74 -1.21
CA THR A 732 -6.68 -23.74 -0.54
C THR A 732 -5.69 -23.05 -1.49
N ASN A 733 -5.40 -21.79 -1.24
CA ASN A 733 -4.49 -20.97 -2.05
C ASN A 733 -3.21 -20.68 -1.27
#